data_AF-A0A135T4M5-F1
#
_entry.id   AF-A0A135T4M5-F1
#
_cell.length_a   1.000
_cell.length_b   1.000
_cell.length_c   1.000
_cell.angle_alpha   90.00
_cell.angle_beta   90.00
_cell.angle_gamma   90.00
#
_symmetry.space_group_name_H-M   'P 1'
#
loop_
_entity.id
_entity.type
_entity.pdbx_description
1 polymer ?
#
loop_
_entity_poly.entity_id
_entity_poly.type
_entity_poly.pdbx_seq_one_letter_code
_entity_poly.pdbx_strand_id
1 'polypeptide(L)'
;MKYANLLLAALAAPIQAAFTWKNVKIGGGGGFVPSIQFHPTTKGVAYARTDIGGLYRLNADDSWTPVTDANGFADDSHWNRWGVDALALDPQDPNKVFIAVGMYTNSWDPNNGQIARSSDKGATWSFTDLPFKVGGNMPGRGNGERLAVDPKNSNIIYFGARSGNGLYKSTSFSKVSSFTAVGTFRAGPADNEYSGDIQGINFVTFDSTSAALSGATSRIFVGVAENTTSSVYVSNDAGSTWSAVAGQPSRYFPHKGRIQPTEKALYLTYSDGTGPYDGTSGSVWRYDLTANTWKDITPVAPGSDLYFGFGGLGLDMQKPGTLVVATLNSWWPDAQLFRSTDSGATWKKIWTWGTDGNQNISYAQTSPKAPWIKTNFLDVDTKDLGWMIESLEIDPLDSNHWLWGTGLTIFGGHDLTNWDTGAKVNIQSLADGIEEMSIQELASAPGGSELLVANYDNNGFTFKAKSNLDTSPQTTWTTPMWASSVGVDYAGNKVANVVRVGNTAGTQQLAVSTDGGATWNINYAAGTTQYGGTVAYSADADTILWSTATLGVQRSQNQGSLAVVSSIPAGAIIASDKKNNTVFYGASGSSFYRSTNLGATFATSGSFGSATGIRHVEAHPAKAGDVWVSTDVGIFHSTDYGVTFTQVSTALTNTNKIALGKGSGTNWNLYAFGTGSAGRRLYGSADLGASWTDLQGTQSFGAIDSAKLAGSGNEENLVYVGTNGRGAFYASGAIASSGGGATTVAPTSTSRVSSSTAAVTSSTSSVRSSTLTTSTTVRTSTSSAPAATATNLAPQYGQCGGQGWTGPTQCVSPYTCTVTNQWYSQCL
;
A
#
# COMPACT_ATOMS: atom_id res chain seq x y z
N MET A 1 38.36 35.65 47.62
CA MET A 1 37.86 34.27 47.63
C MET A 1 36.46 34.28 47.03
N LYS A 2 36.32 33.76 45.81
CA LYS A 2 35.09 33.78 45.00
C LYS A 2 34.52 32.36 44.98
N TYR A 3 33.26 32.20 45.35
CA TYR A 3 32.46 31.01 45.05
C TYR A 3 31.41 31.43 44.01
N ALA A 4 31.49 30.85 42.81
CA ALA A 4 30.44 30.89 41.82
C ALA A 4 30.24 29.46 41.32
N ASN A 5 29.19 28.81 41.84
CA ASN A 5 28.68 27.54 41.32
C ASN A 5 27.99 27.83 39.99
N LEU A 6 28.61 27.42 38.89
CA LEU A 6 27.95 27.28 37.59
C LEU A 6 27.25 25.91 37.57
N LEU A 7 25.92 25.90 37.67
CA LEU A 7 25.11 24.81 37.15
C LEU A 7 25.22 24.83 35.62
N LEU A 8 26.03 23.93 35.05
CA LEU A 8 25.94 23.56 33.65
C LEU A 8 24.80 22.53 33.52
N ALA A 9 23.57 23.00 33.33
CA ALA A 9 22.54 22.18 32.70
C ALA A 9 22.82 22.20 31.19
N ALA A 10 23.61 21.24 30.70
CA ALA A 10 23.72 20.99 29.27
C ALA A 10 22.37 20.47 28.78
N LEU A 11 21.54 21.36 28.24
CA LEU A 11 20.47 20.98 27.32
C LEU A 11 21.15 20.32 26.11
N ALA A 12 21.27 19.00 26.15
CA ALA A 12 21.64 18.21 24.98
C ALA A 12 20.47 18.33 23.98
N ALA A 13 20.51 19.35 23.13
CA ALA A 13 19.68 19.37 21.95
C ALA A 13 20.00 18.09 21.14
N PRO A 14 19.00 17.34 20.65
CA PRO A 14 19.27 16.20 19.80
C PRO A 14 20.09 16.68 18.59
N ILE A 15 21.24 16.06 18.37
CA ILE A 15 22.03 16.30 17.15
C ILE A 15 21.20 15.69 16.02
N GLN A 16 20.63 16.53 15.17
CA GLN A 16 19.87 16.09 14.00
C GLN A 16 20.83 15.89 12.83
N ALA A 17 20.96 14.66 12.34
CA ALA A 17 21.47 14.45 10.99
C ALA A 17 20.27 14.55 10.04
N ALA A 18 20.21 15.60 9.23
CA ALA A 18 19.20 15.69 8.19
C ALA A 18 19.60 14.77 7.02
N PHE A 19 19.36 13.46 7.17
CA PHE A 19 19.49 12.54 6.04
C PHE A 19 18.45 12.90 4.99
N THR A 20 18.89 12.91 3.73
CA THR A 20 18.00 13.05 2.59
C THR A 20 17.65 11.66 2.09
N TRP A 21 16.38 11.29 2.23
CA TRP A 21 15.86 9.99 1.84
C TRP A 21 15.44 9.97 0.37
N LYS A 22 15.66 8.84 -0.27
CA LYS A 22 15.20 8.53 -1.63
C LYS A 22 14.58 7.15 -1.65
N ASN A 23 13.66 6.90 -2.57
CA ASN A 23 13.26 5.54 -2.86
C ASN A 23 14.36 4.78 -3.60
N VAL A 24 14.54 3.50 -3.27
CA VAL A 24 15.15 2.53 -4.18
C VAL A 24 14.21 2.43 -5.38
N LYS A 25 14.73 2.65 -6.58
CA LYS A 25 13.95 2.64 -7.82
C LYS A 25 13.63 1.20 -8.23
N ILE A 26 12.46 0.72 -7.83
CA ILE A 26 11.84 -0.46 -8.46
C ILE A 26 11.05 -0.01 -9.68
N GLY A 27 10.36 1.13 -9.58
CA GLY A 27 9.60 1.77 -10.64
C GLY A 27 8.31 1.03 -11.02
N GLY A 28 7.36 1.74 -11.60
CA GLY A 28 6.12 1.14 -12.12
C GLY A 28 5.02 0.92 -11.08
N GLY A 29 5.09 1.55 -9.91
CA GLY A 29 4.10 1.41 -8.85
C GLY A 29 4.33 0.17 -7.99
N GLY A 30 3.80 -0.96 -8.43
CA GLY A 30 3.79 -2.22 -7.69
C GLY A 30 2.61 -2.41 -6.73
N GLY A 31 1.60 -1.56 -6.79
CA GLY A 31 0.42 -1.59 -5.92
C GLY A 31 -0.81 -1.03 -6.62
N PHE A 32 -1.91 -0.88 -5.87
CA PHE A 32 -3.20 -0.49 -6.44
C PHE A 32 -3.40 1.03 -6.47
N VAL A 33 -3.61 1.56 -7.68
CA VAL A 33 -4.01 2.96 -7.89
C VAL A 33 -5.52 3.05 -8.17
N PRO A 34 -6.38 3.20 -7.14
CA PRO A 34 -7.84 3.26 -7.28
C PRO A 34 -8.36 4.48 -8.03
N SER A 35 -7.60 5.58 -8.10
CA SER A 35 -8.06 6.81 -8.75
C SER A 35 -6.96 7.74 -9.19
N ILE A 36 -7.18 8.33 -10.37
CA ILE A 36 -6.41 9.39 -10.99
C ILE A 36 -7.37 10.55 -11.27
N GLN A 37 -6.95 11.79 -11.01
CA GLN A 37 -7.71 12.99 -11.36
C GLN A 37 -6.83 14.02 -12.04
N PHE A 38 -7.23 14.40 -13.25
CA PHE A 38 -6.72 15.58 -13.94
C PHE A 38 -7.43 16.84 -13.46
N HIS A 39 -6.70 17.95 -13.39
CA HIS A 39 -7.29 19.24 -13.13
C HIS A 39 -8.16 19.67 -14.33
N PRO A 40 -9.42 20.07 -14.11
CA PRO A 40 -10.37 20.28 -15.21
C PRO A 40 -10.04 21.48 -16.11
N THR A 41 -9.22 22.42 -15.63
CA THR A 41 -8.94 23.69 -16.32
C THR A 41 -7.45 24.05 -16.41
N THR A 42 -6.54 23.17 -16.00
CA THR A 42 -5.09 23.44 -16.04
C THR A 42 -4.32 22.22 -16.50
N LYS A 43 -3.68 22.33 -17.69
CA LYS A 43 -2.93 21.24 -18.31
C LYS A 43 -1.74 20.83 -17.44
N GLY A 44 -1.45 19.52 -17.41
CA GLY A 44 -0.28 18.97 -16.71
C GLY A 44 -0.39 18.97 -15.18
N VAL A 45 -1.59 19.22 -14.62
CA VAL A 45 -1.86 19.03 -13.19
C VAL A 45 -2.75 17.81 -13.05
N ALA A 46 -2.22 16.75 -12.48
CA ALA A 46 -2.98 15.56 -12.12
C ALA A 46 -2.44 14.94 -10.84
N TYR A 47 -3.28 14.16 -10.17
CA TYR A 47 -2.91 13.43 -8.97
C TYR A 47 -3.42 12.00 -9.03
N ALA A 48 -2.66 11.07 -8.45
CA ALA A 48 -3.03 9.67 -8.28
C ALA A 48 -3.07 9.38 -6.78
N ARG A 49 -4.22 8.91 -6.28
CA ARG A 49 -4.36 8.45 -4.89
C ARG A 49 -4.20 6.94 -4.83
N THR A 50 -3.61 6.47 -3.75
CA THR A 50 -3.36 5.06 -3.54
C THR A 50 -3.94 4.55 -2.22
N ASP A 51 -4.10 3.24 -2.08
CA ASP A 51 -4.84 2.66 -0.95
C ASP A 51 -4.00 2.54 0.32
N ILE A 52 -2.68 2.40 0.19
CA ILE A 52 -1.73 2.32 1.33
C ILE A 52 -0.52 3.26 1.21
N GLY A 53 -0.36 3.95 0.08
CA GLY A 53 0.87 4.64 -0.31
C GLY A 53 0.75 6.14 -0.55
N GLY A 54 -0.35 6.77 -0.11
CA GLY A 54 -0.50 8.22 -0.12
C GLY A 54 -0.95 8.81 -1.45
N LEU A 55 -0.46 10.01 -1.75
CA LEU A 55 -0.86 10.79 -2.92
C LEU A 55 0.37 11.18 -3.74
N TYR A 56 0.23 11.08 -5.06
CA TYR A 56 1.25 11.46 -6.02
C TYR A 56 0.75 12.55 -6.95
N ARG A 57 1.65 13.45 -7.37
CA ARG A 57 1.39 14.50 -8.36
C ARG A 57 2.14 14.20 -9.65
N LEU A 58 1.45 14.28 -10.78
CA LEU A 58 2.02 14.12 -12.11
C LEU A 58 3.02 15.25 -12.42
N ASN A 59 4.15 14.90 -13.01
CA ASN A 59 5.16 15.81 -13.54
C ASN A 59 5.05 15.88 -15.08
N ALA A 60 5.71 16.88 -15.67
CA ALA A 60 5.64 17.13 -17.12
C ALA A 60 6.28 16.04 -18.00
N ASP A 61 7.06 15.12 -17.41
CA ASP A 61 7.75 14.00 -18.08
C ASP A 61 7.07 12.64 -17.81
N ASP A 62 5.81 12.68 -17.37
CA ASP A 62 4.97 11.56 -16.93
C ASP A 62 5.52 10.78 -15.73
N SER A 63 6.51 11.30 -15.01
CA SER A 63 6.87 10.79 -13.69
C SER A 63 5.94 11.36 -12.61
N TRP A 64 5.99 10.75 -11.43
CA TRP A 64 5.15 11.10 -10.30
C TRP A 64 5.99 11.51 -9.10
N THR A 65 5.54 12.56 -8.41
CA THR A 65 6.16 13.03 -7.16
C THR A 65 5.24 12.68 -5.98
N PRO A 66 5.69 11.93 -4.97
CA PRO A 66 4.92 11.75 -3.74
C PRO A 66 4.80 13.09 -3.01
N VAL A 67 3.59 13.43 -2.56
CA VAL A 67 3.30 14.68 -1.84
C VAL A 67 2.84 14.45 -0.39
N THR A 68 3.04 13.23 0.12
CA THR A 68 2.60 12.76 1.45
C THR A 68 3.72 12.12 2.27
N ASP A 69 4.97 12.37 1.91
CA ASP A 69 6.14 11.72 2.51
C ASP A 69 6.89 12.60 3.52
N ALA A 70 6.68 13.91 3.49
CA ALA A 70 7.47 14.85 4.27
C ALA A 70 6.65 15.49 5.41
N ASN A 71 7.36 16.23 6.25
CA ASN A 71 6.80 17.07 7.32
C ASN A 71 5.88 16.32 8.29
N GLY A 72 6.17 15.05 8.55
CA GLY A 72 5.39 14.21 9.44
C GLY A 72 3.96 13.94 8.96
N PHE A 73 3.72 13.98 7.64
CA PHE A 73 2.40 13.72 7.08
C PHE A 73 1.85 12.37 7.54
N ALA A 74 2.63 11.29 7.40
CA ALA A 74 2.28 9.94 7.86
C ALA A 74 3.36 9.37 8.79
N ASP A 75 3.53 10.02 9.95
CA ASP A 75 4.39 9.53 11.03
C ASP A 75 3.79 8.30 11.74
N ASP A 76 4.50 7.74 12.71
CA ASP A 76 4.06 6.55 13.46
C ASP A 76 2.67 6.69 14.11
N SER A 77 2.28 7.89 14.55
CA SER A 77 0.97 8.12 15.18
C SER A 77 -0.15 8.38 14.16
N HIS A 78 0.22 8.77 12.94
CA HIS A 78 -0.70 9.11 11.85
C HIS A 78 -0.44 8.29 10.59
N TRP A 79 0.06 7.07 10.75
CA TRP A 79 0.44 6.18 9.64
C TRP A 79 -0.72 5.93 8.67
N ASN A 80 -1.95 5.94 9.20
CA ASN A 80 -3.16 5.73 8.45
C ASN A 80 -3.43 6.82 7.39
N ARG A 81 -2.72 7.95 7.44
CA ARG A 81 -2.88 9.04 6.48
C ARG A 81 -2.37 8.69 5.08
N TRP A 82 -1.56 7.65 4.91
CA TRP A 82 -1.25 7.12 3.59
C TRP A 82 -2.42 6.37 2.94
N GLY A 83 -3.45 5.98 3.72
CA GLY A 83 -4.70 5.51 3.14
C GLY A 83 -5.52 6.68 2.61
N VAL A 84 -5.57 6.87 1.29
CA VAL A 84 -6.28 7.98 0.65
C VAL A 84 -7.57 7.47 -0.01
N ASP A 85 -8.70 7.69 0.66
CA ASP A 85 -10.02 7.16 0.27
C ASP A 85 -10.73 8.04 -0.77
N ALA A 86 -10.42 9.33 -0.79
CA ALA A 86 -11.01 10.28 -1.72
C ALA A 86 -10.06 11.44 -2.03
N LEU A 87 -10.17 11.98 -3.23
CA LEU A 87 -9.40 13.10 -3.74
C LEU A 87 -10.35 14.13 -4.38
N ALA A 88 -10.02 15.41 -4.29
CA ALA A 88 -10.69 16.46 -5.05
C ALA A 88 -9.71 17.58 -5.39
N LEU A 89 -9.80 18.08 -6.62
CA LEU A 89 -9.06 19.26 -7.09
C LEU A 89 -9.99 20.45 -7.15
N ASP A 90 -9.50 21.63 -6.78
CA ASP A 90 -10.29 22.86 -6.87
C ASP A 90 -10.31 23.36 -8.32
N PRO A 91 -11.45 23.30 -9.05
CA PRO A 91 -11.50 23.67 -10.46
C PRO A 91 -11.17 25.15 -10.73
N GLN A 92 -11.20 26.00 -9.69
CA GLN A 92 -10.90 27.43 -9.78
C GLN A 92 -9.46 27.76 -9.36
N ASP A 93 -8.73 26.83 -8.74
CA ASP A 93 -7.37 27.06 -8.25
C ASP A 93 -6.51 25.78 -8.33
N PRO A 94 -5.63 25.67 -9.35
CA PRO A 94 -4.81 24.47 -9.55
C PRO A 94 -3.75 24.23 -8.48
N ASN A 95 -3.62 25.11 -7.49
CA ASN A 95 -2.75 24.88 -6.33
C ASN A 95 -3.45 24.15 -5.19
N LYS A 96 -4.79 24.08 -5.20
CA LYS A 96 -5.56 23.50 -4.12
C LYS A 96 -5.95 22.05 -4.41
N VAL A 97 -5.64 21.20 -3.44
CA VAL A 97 -5.97 19.78 -3.45
C VAL A 97 -6.49 19.38 -2.08
N PHE A 98 -7.51 18.54 -2.07
CA PHE A 98 -8.15 18.02 -0.87
C PHE A 98 -8.17 16.50 -0.94
N ILE A 99 -7.92 15.84 0.20
CA ILE A 99 -7.98 14.39 0.32
C ILE A 99 -8.67 13.96 1.62
N ALA A 100 -9.39 12.86 1.57
CA ALA A 100 -9.88 12.18 2.77
C ALA A 100 -8.92 11.04 3.12
N VAL A 101 -8.39 11.07 4.34
CA VAL A 101 -7.32 10.17 4.78
C VAL A 101 -7.71 9.35 6.01
N GLY A 102 -7.24 8.10 6.04
CA GLY A 102 -7.52 7.06 7.02
C GLY A 102 -7.57 5.72 6.30
N MET A 103 -7.06 4.64 6.90
CA MET A 103 -6.77 3.41 6.15
C MET A 103 -7.84 2.34 6.31
N TYR A 104 -8.36 2.14 7.53
CA TYR A 104 -9.34 1.12 7.83
C TYR A 104 -10.48 1.66 8.70
N THR A 105 -11.68 1.12 8.54
CA THR A 105 -12.84 1.49 9.38
C THR A 105 -13.08 0.54 10.56
N ASN A 106 -12.25 -0.51 10.68
CA ASN A 106 -12.33 -1.53 11.72
C ASN A 106 -11.26 -1.32 12.82
N SER A 107 -10.98 -2.34 13.64
CA SER A 107 -10.01 -2.26 14.75
C SER A 107 -8.56 -2.07 14.32
N TRP A 108 -8.22 -2.34 13.06
CA TRP A 108 -6.83 -2.33 12.60
C TRP A 108 -6.25 -0.91 12.55
N ASP A 109 -7.08 0.08 12.25
CA ASP A 109 -6.73 1.49 12.38
C ASP A 109 -7.33 2.03 13.69
N PRO A 110 -6.52 2.37 14.71
CA PRO A 110 -7.05 2.91 15.96
C PRO A 110 -7.55 4.35 15.81
N ASN A 111 -7.20 5.04 14.72
CA ASN A 111 -7.46 6.46 14.54
C ASN A 111 -8.74 6.71 13.75
N ASN A 112 -9.37 7.86 14.01
CA ASN A 112 -10.35 8.42 13.09
C ASN A 112 -9.68 8.98 11.84
N GLY A 113 -10.47 9.20 10.79
CA GLY A 113 -10.01 9.83 9.57
C GLY A 113 -9.99 11.34 9.66
N GLN A 114 -9.41 11.97 8.64
CA GLN A 114 -9.30 13.43 8.53
C GLN A 114 -9.52 13.87 7.08
N ILE A 115 -9.93 15.12 6.89
CA ILE A 115 -9.79 15.80 5.60
C ILE A 115 -8.49 16.60 5.62
N ALA A 116 -7.57 16.30 4.71
CA ALA A 116 -6.37 17.10 4.50
C ALA A 116 -6.56 18.06 3.31
N ARG A 117 -6.03 19.27 3.43
CA ARG A 117 -6.07 20.30 2.39
C ARG A 117 -4.70 20.93 2.19
N SER A 118 -4.35 21.16 0.94
CA SER A 118 -3.16 21.90 0.54
C SER A 118 -3.57 23.09 -0.34
N SER A 119 -2.76 24.14 -0.34
CA SER A 119 -2.87 25.29 -1.24
C SER A 119 -1.59 25.54 -2.05
N ASP A 120 -0.71 24.54 -2.09
CA ASP A 120 0.61 24.59 -2.71
C ASP A 120 0.94 23.27 -3.44
N LYS A 121 -0.08 22.64 -4.03
CA LYS A 121 0.04 21.39 -4.81
C LYS A 121 0.57 20.19 -4.01
N GLY A 122 0.22 20.12 -2.73
CA GLY A 122 0.57 19.05 -1.80
C GLY A 122 1.92 19.21 -1.11
N ALA A 123 2.62 20.35 -1.25
CA ALA A 123 3.89 20.55 -0.56
C ALA A 123 3.70 20.70 0.97
N THR A 124 2.61 21.35 1.40
CA THR A 124 2.19 21.45 2.80
C THR A 124 0.70 21.16 2.97
N TRP A 125 0.33 20.67 4.15
CA TRP A 125 -1.02 20.20 4.45
C TRP A 125 -1.56 20.78 5.76
N SER A 126 -2.85 21.04 5.78
CA SER A 126 -3.65 21.32 6.98
C SER A 126 -4.73 20.25 7.11
N PHE A 127 -5.12 19.92 8.34
CA PHE A 127 -6.04 18.83 8.63
C PHE A 127 -7.31 19.30 9.32
N THR A 128 -8.41 18.59 9.11
CA THR A 128 -9.67 18.72 9.84
C THR A 128 -10.13 17.33 10.26
N ASP A 129 -10.28 17.13 11.56
CA ASP A 129 -10.67 15.83 12.12
C ASP A 129 -12.10 15.46 11.78
N LEU A 130 -12.32 14.19 11.48
CA LEU A 130 -13.65 13.61 11.36
C LEU A 130 -14.00 12.83 12.63
N PRO A 131 -15.27 12.80 13.06
CA PRO A 131 -15.68 12.06 14.25
C PRO A 131 -15.81 10.54 13.99
N PHE A 132 -15.30 10.04 12.87
CA PHE A 132 -15.38 8.65 12.42
C PHE A 132 -14.15 8.28 11.57
N LYS A 133 -13.99 6.99 11.27
CA LYS A 133 -12.88 6.45 10.47
C LYS A 133 -13.10 6.60 8.97
N VAL A 134 -12.01 6.66 8.23
CA VAL A 134 -11.97 6.69 6.75
C VAL A 134 -11.31 5.39 6.26
N GLY A 135 -11.67 4.92 5.07
CA GLY A 135 -11.37 3.55 4.63
C GLY A 135 -10.58 3.46 3.33
N GLY A 136 -9.40 4.08 3.28
CA GLY A 136 -8.52 4.11 2.11
C GLY A 136 -8.17 2.72 1.56
N ASN A 137 -8.08 1.71 2.44
CA ASN A 137 -7.81 0.31 2.08
C ASN A 137 -8.97 -0.65 2.43
N MET A 138 -10.21 -0.14 2.43
CA MET A 138 -11.43 -0.95 2.63
C MET A 138 -12.01 -1.44 1.28
N PRO A 139 -12.94 -2.42 1.28
CA PRO A 139 -13.75 -2.71 0.10
C PRO A 139 -14.48 -1.45 -0.42
N GLY A 140 -14.69 -1.34 -1.74
CA GLY A 140 -15.34 -0.16 -2.33
C GLY A 140 -14.44 1.08 -2.54
N ARG A 141 -13.14 0.98 -2.29
CA ARG A 141 -12.17 2.10 -2.40
C ARG A 141 -11.91 2.61 -3.83
N GLY A 142 -12.28 1.82 -4.84
CA GLY A 142 -12.26 2.23 -6.24
C GLY A 142 -13.42 3.15 -6.65
N ASN A 143 -14.57 3.02 -6.00
CA ASN A 143 -15.73 3.90 -6.19
C ASN A 143 -15.34 5.34 -5.89
N GLY A 144 -15.81 6.29 -6.68
CA GLY A 144 -15.43 7.66 -6.46
C GLY A 144 -15.80 8.67 -7.55
N GLU A 145 -15.55 9.95 -7.28
CA GLU A 145 -14.85 10.45 -6.08
C GLU A 145 -15.82 10.86 -4.97
N ARG A 146 -15.53 10.42 -3.74
CA ARG A 146 -16.37 10.72 -2.57
C ARG A 146 -16.24 12.16 -2.10
N LEU A 147 -15.15 12.83 -2.49
CA LEU A 147 -14.86 14.22 -2.16
C LEU A 147 -15.03 15.06 -3.44
N ALA A 148 -15.71 16.21 -3.34
CA ALA A 148 -15.92 17.08 -4.49
C ALA A 148 -15.93 18.55 -4.08
N VAL A 149 -15.26 19.39 -4.87
CA VAL A 149 -15.26 20.86 -4.73
C VAL A 149 -16.31 21.44 -5.68
N ASP A 150 -17.12 22.38 -5.19
CA ASP A 150 -18.12 23.06 -6.01
C ASP A 150 -17.43 23.90 -7.11
N PRO A 151 -17.76 23.67 -8.39
CA PRO A 151 -17.10 24.36 -9.51
C PRO A 151 -17.37 25.87 -9.58
N LYS A 152 -18.36 26.37 -8.83
CA LYS A 152 -18.72 27.79 -8.78
C LYS A 152 -18.32 28.45 -7.47
N ASN A 153 -17.88 27.67 -6.47
CA ASN A 153 -17.46 28.20 -5.17
C ASN A 153 -16.53 27.24 -4.42
N SER A 154 -15.22 27.50 -4.50
CA SER A 154 -14.17 26.71 -3.86
C SER A 154 -14.31 26.52 -2.35
N ASN A 155 -15.14 27.32 -1.67
CA ASN A 155 -15.38 27.16 -0.24
C ASN A 155 -16.38 26.04 0.08
N ILE A 156 -17.11 25.53 -0.92
CA ILE A 156 -18.09 24.47 -0.77
C ILE A 156 -17.46 23.15 -1.21
N ILE A 157 -17.29 22.24 -0.24
CA ILE A 157 -16.72 20.91 -0.47
C ILE A 157 -17.65 19.91 0.19
N TYR A 158 -18.01 18.87 -0.54
CA TYR A 158 -18.80 17.75 -0.02
C TYR A 158 -17.93 16.51 0.13
N PHE A 159 -18.18 15.74 1.19
CA PHE A 159 -17.57 14.44 1.43
C PHE A 159 -18.64 13.40 1.73
N GLY A 160 -18.66 12.34 0.93
CA GLY A 160 -19.47 11.15 1.15
C GLY A 160 -18.75 10.15 2.06
N ALA A 161 -19.28 9.91 3.26
CA ALA A 161 -18.62 9.06 4.25
C ALA A 161 -19.06 7.59 4.18
N ARG A 162 -18.22 6.71 4.72
CA ARG A 162 -18.46 5.27 4.95
C ARG A 162 -19.24 5.03 6.25
N SER A 163 -19.50 3.77 6.56
CA SER A 163 -19.96 3.28 7.87
C SER A 163 -21.31 3.88 8.32
N GLY A 164 -22.17 4.25 7.37
CA GLY A 164 -23.46 4.87 7.64
C GLY A 164 -23.39 6.32 8.13
N ASN A 165 -22.23 6.98 8.04
CA ASN A 165 -22.06 8.35 8.53
C ASN A 165 -22.80 9.38 7.66
N GLY A 166 -23.02 9.08 6.37
CA GLY A 166 -23.78 9.91 5.43
C GLY A 166 -22.94 11.01 4.77
N LEU A 167 -23.58 12.10 4.41
CA LEU A 167 -22.98 13.20 3.63
C LEU A 167 -22.51 14.34 4.54
N TYR A 168 -21.35 14.92 4.25
CA TYR A 168 -20.73 16.01 5.00
C TYR A 168 -20.38 17.19 4.09
N LYS A 169 -20.37 18.42 4.64
CA LYS A 169 -20.10 19.67 3.92
C LYS A 169 -19.13 20.60 4.68
N SER A 170 -18.28 21.31 3.96
CA SER A 170 -17.17 22.18 4.42
C SER A 170 -17.49 23.29 5.45
N THR A 171 -16.44 24.05 5.84
CA THR A 171 -16.19 24.93 7.02
C THR A 171 -15.80 24.21 8.30
N SER A 172 -16.52 23.15 8.67
CA SER A 172 -16.14 22.25 9.78
C SER A 172 -16.36 20.77 9.44
N PHE A 173 -16.66 20.44 8.17
CA PHE A 173 -17.16 19.13 7.77
C PHE A 173 -18.30 18.68 8.68
N SER A 174 -19.41 19.41 8.62
CA SER A 174 -20.63 19.09 9.37
C SER A 174 -21.53 18.16 8.57
N LYS A 175 -22.27 17.30 9.27
CA LYS A 175 -23.21 16.36 8.65
C LYS A 175 -24.36 17.11 7.97
N VAL A 176 -24.68 16.73 6.74
CA VAL A 176 -25.82 17.22 5.97
C VAL A 176 -27.04 16.41 6.37
N SER A 177 -27.74 16.86 7.41
CA SER A 177 -28.87 16.12 8.01
C SER A 177 -30.06 15.94 7.06
N SER A 178 -30.18 16.77 6.02
CA SER A 178 -31.22 16.63 4.99
C SER A 178 -30.96 15.45 4.03
N PHE A 179 -29.75 14.89 4.01
CA PHE A 179 -29.41 13.71 3.21
C PHE A 179 -29.46 12.44 4.08
N THR A 180 -30.49 11.62 3.89
CA THR A 180 -30.75 10.44 4.74
C THR A 180 -30.33 9.12 4.09
N ALA A 181 -30.01 9.10 2.81
CA ALA A 181 -29.64 7.90 2.06
C ALA A 181 -28.18 7.52 2.32
N VAL A 182 -27.89 6.81 3.40
CA VAL A 182 -26.51 6.57 3.81
C VAL A 182 -25.78 5.47 3.02
N GLY A 183 -26.49 4.69 2.18
CA GLY A 183 -25.95 3.55 1.42
C GLY A 183 -25.57 2.39 2.32
N THR A 184 -26.48 1.41 2.52
CA THR A 184 -26.38 0.42 3.60
C THR A 184 -25.67 -0.89 3.24
N PHE A 185 -25.13 -1.01 2.02
CA PHE A 185 -24.46 -2.23 1.58
C PHE A 185 -23.18 -2.54 2.37
N ARG A 186 -22.96 -3.84 2.61
CA ARG A 186 -21.76 -4.43 3.22
C ARG A 186 -21.23 -5.49 2.25
N ALA A 187 -19.92 -5.54 2.04
CA ALA A 187 -19.31 -6.52 1.14
C ALA A 187 -19.35 -7.96 1.70
N GLY A 188 -19.46 -8.09 3.03
CA GLY A 188 -19.61 -9.36 3.72
C GLY A 188 -20.61 -9.28 4.89
N PRO A 189 -20.74 -10.38 5.66
CA PRO A 189 -21.58 -10.43 6.85
C PRO A 189 -21.24 -9.32 7.85
N ALA A 190 -22.23 -8.79 8.56
CA ALA A 190 -22.08 -7.62 9.43
C ALA A 190 -21.09 -7.81 10.60
N ASP A 191 -20.82 -9.07 10.99
CA ASP A 191 -19.87 -9.45 12.02
C ASP A 191 -18.44 -9.69 11.48
N ASN A 192 -18.24 -9.64 10.16
CA ASN A 192 -16.91 -9.72 9.59
C ASN A 192 -16.12 -8.43 9.87
N GLU A 193 -14.95 -8.56 10.49
CA GLU A 193 -14.13 -7.40 10.90
C GLU A 193 -13.70 -6.51 9.72
N TYR A 194 -13.49 -7.05 8.52
CA TYR A 194 -12.98 -6.30 7.37
C TYR A 194 -14.07 -5.96 6.35
N SER A 195 -14.80 -6.96 5.85
CA SER A 195 -15.82 -6.77 4.80
C SER A 195 -17.20 -6.45 5.35
N GLY A 196 -17.37 -6.54 6.67
CA GLY A 196 -18.65 -6.36 7.31
C GLY A 196 -19.07 -4.91 7.50
N ASP A 197 -18.24 -3.89 7.26
CA ASP A 197 -18.64 -2.48 7.40
C ASP A 197 -19.52 -1.97 6.24
N ILE A 198 -20.38 -0.98 6.53
CA ILE A 198 -21.19 -0.30 5.52
C ILE A 198 -20.28 0.53 4.62
N GLN A 199 -20.40 0.38 3.29
CA GLN A 199 -19.58 1.13 2.35
C GLN A 199 -19.97 2.59 2.18
N GLY A 200 -21.25 2.91 2.39
CA GLY A 200 -21.71 4.29 2.49
C GLY A 200 -21.93 4.96 1.13
N ILE A 201 -21.47 6.21 1.02
CA ILE A 201 -21.58 7.01 -0.20
C ILE A 201 -20.44 6.67 -1.16
N ASN A 202 -20.73 6.49 -2.44
CA ASN A 202 -19.78 6.11 -3.48
C ASN A 202 -19.16 7.33 -4.20
N PHE A 203 -19.95 8.34 -4.56
CA PHE A 203 -19.44 9.54 -5.23
C PHE A 203 -20.30 10.78 -4.96
N VAL A 204 -19.72 11.96 -5.16
CA VAL A 204 -20.42 13.25 -5.21
C VAL A 204 -20.03 13.99 -6.50
N THR A 205 -21.00 14.46 -7.29
CA THR A 205 -20.76 15.12 -8.58
C THR A 205 -21.61 16.37 -8.72
N PHE A 206 -20.97 17.51 -8.93
CA PHE A 206 -21.64 18.78 -9.21
C PHE A 206 -21.98 18.92 -10.69
N ASP A 207 -23.19 19.41 -10.98
CA ASP A 207 -23.56 19.84 -12.32
C ASP A 207 -23.09 21.27 -12.57
N SER A 208 -21.89 21.39 -13.14
CA SER A 208 -21.27 22.68 -13.49
C SER A 208 -22.13 23.53 -14.45
N THR A 209 -23.07 22.92 -15.17
CA THR A 209 -23.98 23.59 -16.10
C THR A 209 -25.22 24.18 -15.42
N SER A 210 -25.55 23.70 -14.21
CA SER A 210 -26.72 24.16 -13.45
C SER A 210 -26.55 25.58 -12.92
N ALA A 211 -27.63 26.29 -12.54
CA ALA A 211 -27.52 27.66 -12.07
C ALA A 211 -26.73 27.77 -10.75
N ALA A 212 -26.26 28.96 -10.40
CA ALA A 212 -25.80 29.23 -9.05
C ALA A 212 -27.00 29.72 -8.20
N LEU A 213 -27.17 29.14 -7.00
CA LEU A 213 -28.12 29.61 -6.00
C LEU A 213 -27.33 30.15 -4.81
N SER A 214 -27.43 31.46 -4.57
CA SER A 214 -26.67 32.14 -3.51
C SER A 214 -25.17 31.85 -3.56
N GLY A 215 -24.61 31.75 -4.76
CA GLY A 215 -23.19 31.47 -4.99
C GLY A 215 -22.80 30.00 -4.85
N ALA A 216 -23.73 29.05 -4.78
CA ALA A 216 -23.46 27.61 -4.79
C ALA A 216 -24.05 26.95 -6.03
N THR A 217 -23.42 25.91 -6.58
CA THR A 217 -23.97 25.15 -7.69
C THR A 217 -25.31 24.50 -7.29
N SER A 218 -26.36 24.74 -8.06
CA SER A 218 -27.73 24.37 -7.67
C SER A 218 -27.95 22.86 -7.68
N ARG A 219 -27.39 22.16 -8.67
CA ARG A 219 -27.62 20.73 -8.85
C ARG A 219 -26.41 19.89 -8.47
N ILE A 220 -26.64 18.92 -7.59
CA ILE A 220 -25.61 18.03 -7.03
C ILE A 220 -26.14 16.61 -7.07
N PHE A 221 -25.36 15.67 -7.59
CA PHE A 221 -25.65 14.25 -7.60
C PHE A 221 -24.81 13.51 -6.56
N VAL A 222 -25.41 12.52 -5.90
CA VAL A 222 -24.74 11.66 -4.92
C VAL A 222 -25.07 10.20 -5.24
N GLY A 223 -24.03 9.40 -5.49
CA GLY A 223 -24.15 7.95 -5.62
C GLY A 223 -23.91 7.25 -4.28
N VAL A 224 -24.68 6.22 -3.96
CA VAL A 224 -24.60 5.48 -2.69
C VAL A 224 -24.50 3.98 -2.94
N ALA A 225 -23.84 3.26 -2.04
CA ALA A 225 -23.73 1.80 -2.07
C ALA A 225 -25.07 1.16 -1.67
N GLU A 226 -26.00 1.14 -2.62
CA GLU A 226 -27.35 0.60 -2.52
C GLU A 226 -27.72 -0.01 -3.89
N ASN A 227 -28.33 -1.20 -3.91
CA ASN A 227 -28.72 -1.89 -5.14
C ASN A 227 -30.10 -2.55 -5.05
N THR A 228 -30.86 -2.29 -3.98
CA THR A 228 -32.22 -2.80 -3.77
C THR A 228 -33.27 -1.69 -3.82
N THR A 229 -32.88 -0.45 -3.55
CA THR A 229 -33.78 0.72 -3.57
C THR A 229 -33.35 1.76 -4.60
N SER A 230 -32.72 2.85 -4.18
CA SER A 230 -32.20 3.92 -5.04
C SER A 230 -30.74 4.18 -4.69
N SER A 231 -29.92 4.24 -5.73
CA SER A 231 -28.46 4.34 -5.64
C SER A 231 -27.93 5.71 -6.08
N VAL A 232 -28.75 6.55 -6.72
CA VAL A 232 -28.41 7.91 -7.15
C VAL A 232 -29.45 8.91 -6.66
N TYR A 233 -28.98 9.95 -5.98
CA TYR A 233 -29.79 11.03 -5.44
C TYR A 233 -29.37 12.36 -6.04
N VAL A 234 -30.29 13.31 -6.07
CA VAL A 234 -30.07 14.66 -6.59
C VAL A 234 -30.63 15.71 -5.63
N SER A 235 -29.88 16.79 -5.46
CA SER A 235 -30.42 18.07 -4.99
C SER A 235 -30.50 19.02 -6.17
N ASN A 236 -31.55 19.84 -6.24
CA ASN A 236 -31.68 20.94 -7.21
C ASN A 236 -31.65 22.33 -6.54
N ASP A 237 -31.41 22.38 -5.23
CA ASP A 237 -31.47 23.57 -4.38
C ASP A 237 -30.19 23.74 -3.53
N ALA A 238 -29.04 23.46 -4.15
CA ALA A 238 -27.70 23.59 -3.59
C ALA A 238 -27.48 22.77 -2.29
N GLY A 239 -28.10 21.60 -2.22
CA GLY A 239 -27.98 20.62 -1.15
C GLY A 239 -28.94 20.81 0.02
N SER A 240 -29.97 21.65 -0.13
CA SER A 240 -30.96 21.89 0.93
C SER A 240 -31.91 20.70 1.07
N THR A 241 -32.42 20.18 -0.05
CA THR A 241 -33.25 18.98 -0.12
C THR A 241 -32.69 17.97 -1.13
N TRP A 242 -33.06 16.71 -0.95
CA TRP A 242 -32.54 15.59 -1.74
C TRP A 242 -33.67 14.62 -2.10
N SER A 243 -33.64 14.09 -3.32
CA SER A 243 -34.55 13.05 -3.79
C SER A 243 -33.81 12.03 -4.64
N ALA A 244 -34.30 10.79 -4.68
CA ALA A 244 -33.82 9.82 -5.64
C ALA A 244 -34.01 10.35 -7.08
N VAL A 245 -33.05 10.13 -7.97
CA VAL A 245 -33.23 10.47 -9.40
C VAL A 245 -34.30 9.56 -9.98
N ALA A 246 -35.37 10.15 -10.50
CA ALA A 246 -36.51 9.39 -11.03
C ALA A 246 -36.07 8.50 -12.20
N GLY A 247 -36.58 7.26 -12.23
CA GLY A 247 -36.32 6.30 -13.31
C GLY A 247 -34.91 5.71 -13.36
N GLN A 248 -34.08 5.92 -12.32
CA GLN A 248 -32.74 5.35 -12.24
C GLN A 248 -32.74 3.82 -12.29
N PRO A 249 -31.66 3.19 -12.79
CA PRO A 249 -31.50 1.74 -12.70
C PRO A 249 -31.38 1.30 -11.22
N SER A 250 -32.04 0.19 -10.86
CA SER A 250 -32.17 -0.25 -9.46
C SER A 250 -31.48 -1.58 -9.15
N ARG A 251 -30.48 -1.98 -9.95
CA ARG A 251 -29.90 -3.35 -9.88
C ARG A 251 -28.47 -3.40 -9.34
N TYR A 252 -27.73 -2.32 -9.44
CA TYR A 252 -26.28 -2.33 -9.30
C TYR A 252 -25.79 -1.13 -8.49
N PHE A 253 -24.56 -1.23 -7.99
CA PHE A 253 -23.87 -0.15 -7.31
C PHE A 253 -23.22 0.78 -8.33
N PRO A 254 -23.40 2.11 -8.23
CA PRO A 254 -22.72 3.02 -9.12
C PRO A 254 -21.28 3.24 -8.65
N HIS A 255 -20.31 2.96 -9.53
CA HIS A 255 -18.89 3.11 -9.25
C HIS A 255 -18.42 4.55 -9.52
N LYS A 256 -18.79 5.10 -10.69
CA LYS A 256 -18.46 6.46 -11.12
C LYS A 256 -19.71 7.19 -11.59
N GLY A 257 -19.73 8.51 -11.39
CA GLY A 257 -20.73 9.42 -11.95
C GLY A 257 -20.08 10.70 -12.44
N ARG A 258 -20.05 10.94 -13.75
CA ARG A 258 -19.33 12.07 -14.37
C ARG A 258 -20.21 12.85 -15.33
N ILE A 259 -20.09 14.18 -15.32
CA ILE A 259 -20.89 15.05 -16.19
C ILE A 259 -20.06 15.46 -17.41
N GLN A 260 -20.65 15.28 -18.60
CA GLN A 260 -20.22 15.94 -19.83
C GLN A 260 -21.02 17.25 -19.94
N PRO A 261 -20.40 18.43 -19.75
CA PRO A 261 -21.12 19.70 -19.63
C PRO A 261 -21.73 20.20 -20.94
N THR A 262 -21.10 19.94 -22.09
CA THR A 262 -21.60 20.34 -23.42
C THR A 262 -22.86 19.56 -23.81
N GLU A 263 -22.89 18.26 -23.53
CA GLU A 263 -24.04 17.38 -23.75
C GLU A 263 -25.13 17.58 -22.69
N LYS A 264 -24.78 18.18 -21.54
CA LYS A 264 -25.62 18.20 -20.34
C LYS A 264 -26.07 16.79 -19.97
N ALA A 265 -25.12 15.88 -19.83
CA ALA A 265 -25.38 14.49 -19.53
C ALA A 265 -24.52 13.99 -18.36
N LEU A 266 -25.14 13.20 -17.47
CA LEU A 266 -24.45 12.44 -16.44
C LEU A 266 -24.25 11.01 -16.94
N TYR A 267 -23.01 10.56 -17.01
CA TYR A 267 -22.62 9.19 -17.34
C TYR A 267 -22.27 8.42 -16.07
N LEU A 268 -22.73 7.17 -15.97
CA LEU A 268 -22.46 6.31 -14.83
C LEU A 268 -22.06 4.90 -15.25
N THR A 269 -21.11 4.35 -14.51
CA THR A 269 -20.74 2.93 -14.56
C THR A 269 -21.27 2.22 -13.32
N TYR A 270 -21.69 0.97 -13.51
CA TYR A 270 -22.29 0.15 -12.48
C TYR A 270 -21.71 -1.26 -12.44
N SER A 271 -21.65 -1.84 -11.24
CA SER A 271 -21.30 -3.23 -10.98
C SER A 271 -22.24 -3.84 -9.93
N ASP A 272 -22.44 -5.16 -9.97
CA ASP A 272 -23.11 -5.92 -8.91
C ASP A 272 -22.23 -6.17 -7.68
N GLY A 273 -20.91 -6.04 -7.84
CA GLY A 273 -19.95 -5.88 -6.77
C GLY A 273 -19.66 -4.40 -6.51
N THR A 274 -18.85 -4.13 -5.50
CA THR A 274 -18.38 -2.75 -5.18
C THR A 274 -16.90 -2.58 -5.39
N GLY A 275 -16.21 -3.64 -5.80
CA GLY A 275 -14.80 -3.64 -6.07
C GLY A 275 -13.90 -3.63 -4.83
N PRO A 276 -12.57 -3.66 -5.04
CA PRO A 276 -11.95 -3.66 -6.38
C PRO A 276 -11.82 -5.04 -7.01
N TYR A 277 -12.07 -6.14 -6.26
CA TYR A 277 -11.74 -7.50 -6.70
C TYR A 277 -12.91 -8.28 -7.35
N ASP A 278 -14.14 -7.86 -7.10
CA ASP A 278 -15.37 -8.53 -7.53
C ASP A 278 -15.99 -7.84 -8.76
N GLY A 279 -17.26 -8.14 -9.03
CA GLY A 279 -18.03 -7.62 -10.16
C GLY A 279 -18.22 -8.68 -11.24
N THR A 280 -19.39 -9.31 -11.24
CA THR A 280 -19.81 -10.38 -12.16
C THR A 280 -20.89 -9.95 -13.13
N SER A 281 -21.44 -8.75 -12.96
CA SER A 281 -22.38 -8.14 -13.89
C SER A 281 -22.44 -6.63 -13.66
N GLY A 282 -22.96 -5.87 -14.63
CA GLY A 282 -23.04 -4.43 -14.49
C GLY A 282 -23.76 -3.77 -15.65
N SER A 283 -23.65 -2.44 -15.72
CA SER A 283 -24.21 -1.66 -16.83
C SER A 283 -23.56 -0.30 -16.94
N VAL A 284 -23.78 0.38 -18.06
CA VAL A 284 -23.37 1.77 -18.29
C VAL A 284 -24.58 2.58 -18.70
N TRP A 285 -24.78 3.74 -18.07
CA TRP A 285 -25.97 4.56 -18.26
C TRP A 285 -25.63 6.01 -18.55
N ARG A 286 -26.47 6.64 -19.36
CA ARG A 286 -26.49 8.09 -19.60
C ARG A 286 -27.80 8.66 -19.07
N TYR A 287 -27.73 9.70 -18.26
CA TYR A 287 -28.87 10.49 -17.81
C TYR A 287 -28.82 11.88 -18.43
N ASP A 288 -29.86 12.24 -19.17
CA ASP A 288 -30.00 13.55 -19.78
C ASP A 288 -30.47 14.59 -18.76
N LEU A 289 -29.65 15.61 -18.49
CA LEU A 289 -29.91 16.60 -17.44
C LEU A 289 -30.99 17.62 -17.82
N THR A 290 -31.39 17.66 -19.10
CA THR A 290 -32.43 18.57 -19.60
C THR A 290 -33.76 17.83 -19.73
N ALA A 291 -33.73 16.65 -20.36
CA ALA A 291 -34.93 15.84 -20.56
C ALA A 291 -35.33 15.02 -19.32
N ASN A 292 -34.43 14.85 -18.35
CA ASN A 292 -34.60 13.99 -17.18
C ASN A 292 -34.91 12.53 -17.55
N THR A 293 -34.21 12.02 -18.58
CA THR A 293 -34.41 10.67 -19.11
C THR A 293 -33.14 9.84 -19.01
N TRP A 294 -33.32 8.55 -18.73
CA TRP A 294 -32.26 7.56 -18.68
C TRP A 294 -32.16 6.82 -20.00
N LYS A 295 -30.94 6.50 -20.42
CA LYS A 295 -30.64 5.63 -21.56
C LYS A 295 -29.60 4.59 -21.14
N ASP A 296 -29.93 3.31 -21.32
CA ASP A 296 -28.98 2.22 -21.22
C ASP A 296 -28.03 2.30 -22.42
N ILE A 297 -26.74 2.38 -22.14
CA ILE A 297 -25.67 2.44 -23.13
C ILE A 297 -24.63 1.34 -22.87
N THR A 298 -25.03 0.26 -22.20
CA THR A 298 -24.12 -0.84 -21.84
C THR A 298 -23.46 -1.43 -23.09
N PRO A 299 -22.11 -1.49 -23.16
CA PRO A 299 -21.39 -1.95 -24.35
C PRO A 299 -21.64 -3.42 -24.74
N VAL A 300 -22.19 -4.21 -23.82
CA VAL A 300 -22.39 -5.65 -23.94
C VAL A 300 -23.85 -5.97 -23.67
N ALA A 301 -24.48 -6.74 -24.57
CA ALA A 301 -25.86 -7.16 -24.39
C ALA A 301 -25.99 -8.09 -23.17
N PRO A 302 -27.14 -8.06 -22.45
CA PRO A 302 -27.40 -9.01 -21.38
C PRO A 302 -27.30 -10.46 -21.88
N GLY A 303 -26.51 -11.30 -21.19
CA GLY A 303 -26.27 -12.69 -21.58
C GLY A 303 -24.96 -13.23 -21.02
N SER A 304 -24.48 -14.33 -21.59
CA SER A 304 -23.23 -14.99 -21.19
C SER A 304 -21.99 -14.11 -21.35
N ASP A 305 -22.03 -13.13 -22.25
CA ASP A 305 -20.89 -12.25 -22.55
C ASP A 305 -20.72 -11.13 -21.51
N LEU A 306 -21.74 -10.89 -20.66
CA LEU A 306 -21.71 -9.92 -19.57
C LEU A 306 -21.48 -10.65 -18.23
N TYR A 307 -20.22 -10.95 -17.95
CA TYR A 307 -19.77 -11.65 -16.73
C TYR A 307 -18.88 -10.76 -15.84
N PHE A 308 -18.98 -9.44 -16.01
CA PHE A 308 -18.22 -8.42 -15.28
C PHE A 308 -19.09 -7.18 -15.04
N GLY A 309 -18.74 -6.40 -14.02
CA GLY A 309 -19.22 -5.03 -13.86
C GLY A 309 -18.42 -4.01 -14.65
N PHE A 310 -18.72 -2.73 -14.46
CA PHE A 310 -17.97 -1.61 -15.05
C PHE A 310 -17.47 -0.68 -13.94
N GLY A 311 -16.16 -0.42 -13.94
CA GLY A 311 -15.48 0.48 -13.01
C GLY A 311 -15.11 1.79 -13.71
N GLY A 312 -13.90 1.83 -14.29
CA GLY A 312 -13.33 3.00 -14.96
C GLY A 312 -14.25 3.66 -15.99
N LEU A 313 -14.30 5.00 -15.96
CA LEU A 313 -15.10 5.86 -16.83
C LEU A 313 -14.34 7.14 -17.17
N GLY A 314 -13.86 7.25 -18.40
CA GLY A 314 -13.21 8.44 -18.95
C GLY A 314 -14.13 9.16 -19.93
N LEU A 315 -14.31 10.47 -19.75
CA LEU A 315 -15.07 11.32 -20.68
C LEU A 315 -14.12 12.28 -21.37
N ASP A 316 -14.24 12.40 -22.70
CA ASP A 316 -13.49 13.40 -23.45
C ASP A 316 -14.20 14.75 -23.37
N MET A 317 -13.60 15.68 -22.62
CA MET A 317 -14.18 17.02 -22.45
C MET A 317 -14.01 17.91 -23.68
N GLN A 318 -13.07 17.59 -24.58
CA GLN A 318 -12.84 18.33 -25.81
C GLN A 318 -13.72 17.83 -26.96
N LYS A 319 -14.17 16.56 -26.92
CA LYS A 319 -15.04 15.93 -27.91
C LYS A 319 -16.30 15.33 -27.27
N PRO A 320 -17.36 16.14 -27.08
CA PRO A 320 -18.66 15.66 -26.57
C PRO A 320 -19.15 14.44 -27.34
N GLY A 321 -19.71 13.46 -26.63
CA GLY A 321 -20.09 12.15 -27.16
C GLY A 321 -18.98 11.11 -27.15
N THR A 322 -17.74 11.47 -26.81
CA THR A 322 -16.63 10.51 -26.70
C THR A 322 -16.37 10.08 -25.25
N LEU A 323 -16.32 8.77 -25.03
CA LEU A 323 -16.09 8.16 -23.73
C LEU A 323 -15.42 6.78 -23.84
N VAL A 324 -14.73 6.39 -22.75
CA VAL A 324 -14.14 5.07 -22.58
C VAL A 324 -14.57 4.49 -21.24
N VAL A 325 -14.89 3.19 -21.21
CA VAL A 325 -15.22 2.45 -19.99
C VAL A 325 -14.40 1.16 -19.89
N ALA A 326 -14.15 0.70 -18.66
CA ALA A 326 -13.40 -0.52 -18.38
C ALA A 326 -14.24 -1.55 -17.62
N THR A 327 -13.99 -2.83 -17.87
CA THR A 327 -14.54 -3.95 -17.09
C THR A 327 -13.98 -3.99 -15.67
N LEU A 328 -14.81 -4.39 -14.71
CA LEU A 328 -14.46 -4.64 -13.30
C LEU A 328 -15.23 -5.88 -12.78
N ASN A 329 -14.66 -7.08 -12.72
CA ASN A 329 -13.40 -7.46 -13.35
C ASN A 329 -13.63 -8.54 -14.41
N SER A 330 -13.06 -8.34 -15.59
CA SER A 330 -12.84 -9.43 -16.55
C SER A 330 -11.49 -10.06 -16.22
N TRP A 331 -11.48 -11.06 -15.34
CA TRP A 331 -10.25 -11.74 -14.91
C TRP A 331 -9.63 -12.62 -16.00
N TRP A 332 -10.43 -13.05 -16.99
CA TRP A 332 -9.97 -13.84 -18.13
C TRP A 332 -10.76 -13.45 -19.38
N PRO A 333 -10.12 -13.38 -20.57
CA PRO A 333 -8.67 -13.53 -20.80
C PRO A 333 -7.87 -12.32 -20.30
N ASP A 334 -8.49 -11.14 -20.28
CA ASP A 334 -7.93 -9.86 -19.85
C ASP A 334 -9.10 -8.90 -19.56
N ALA A 335 -8.80 -7.73 -19.00
CA ALA A 335 -9.73 -6.61 -19.01
C ALA A 335 -10.14 -6.25 -20.45
N GLN A 336 -11.33 -5.66 -20.58
CA GLN A 336 -11.79 -5.08 -21.84
C GLN A 336 -12.04 -3.59 -21.64
N LEU A 337 -11.50 -2.78 -22.55
CA LEU A 337 -11.82 -1.37 -22.66
C LEU A 337 -12.77 -1.16 -23.83
N PHE A 338 -13.79 -0.35 -23.62
CA PHE A 338 -14.79 -0.01 -24.63
C PHE A 338 -14.76 1.49 -24.89
N ARG A 339 -14.68 1.89 -26.17
CA ARG A 339 -14.68 3.29 -26.59
C ARG A 339 -15.92 3.59 -27.44
N SER A 340 -16.59 4.69 -27.14
CA SER A 340 -17.69 5.25 -27.94
C SER A 340 -17.34 6.68 -28.34
N THR A 341 -17.81 7.11 -29.52
CA THR A 341 -17.71 8.49 -30.04
C THR A 341 -19.08 9.08 -30.39
N ASP A 342 -20.16 8.45 -29.91
CA ASP A 342 -21.56 8.77 -30.22
C ASP A 342 -22.47 8.68 -28.97
N SER A 343 -21.94 9.11 -27.82
CA SER A 343 -22.65 9.15 -26.53
C SER A 343 -23.15 7.77 -26.08
N GLY A 344 -22.39 6.72 -26.38
CA GLY A 344 -22.67 5.34 -26.00
C GLY A 344 -23.70 4.63 -26.89
N ALA A 345 -24.02 5.16 -28.08
CA ALA A 345 -24.90 4.48 -29.01
C ALA A 345 -24.23 3.27 -29.66
N THR A 346 -22.92 3.37 -29.96
CA THR A 346 -22.09 2.26 -30.44
C THR A 346 -20.75 2.23 -29.70
N TRP A 347 -20.13 1.04 -29.66
CA TRP A 347 -18.90 0.79 -28.92
C TRP A 347 -17.89 0.01 -29.74
N LYS A 348 -16.62 0.40 -29.66
CA LYS A 348 -15.45 -0.37 -30.12
C LYS A 348 -14.78 -1.03 -28.92
N LYS A 349 -14.40 -2.29 -29.08
CA LYS A 349 -13.57 -3.05 -28.13
C LYS A 349 -12.09 -2.82 -28.40
N ILE A 350 -11.25 -2.80 -27.37
CA ILE A 350 -9.81 -2.61 -27.53
C ILE A 350 -9.15 -3.88 -28.09
N TRP A 351 -9.77 -5.04 -27.83
CA TRP A 351 -9.45 -6.29 -28.50
C TRP A 351 -10.71 -7.10 -28.81
N THR A 352 -10.67 -7.93 -29.85
CA THR A 352 -11.75 -8.86 -30.21
C THR A 352 -11.21 -10.27 -30.38
N TRP A 353 -12.06 -11.28 -30.36
CA TRP A 353 -11.67 -12.64 -30.71
C TRP A 353 -11.53 -12.79 -32.23
N GLY A 354 -10.40 -13.33 -32.67
CA GLY A 354 -10.20 -13.82 -34.03
C GLY A 354 -10.87 -15.16 -34.26
N THR A 355 -11.03 -15.54 -35.53
CA THR A 355 -11.58 -16.85 -35.91
C THR A 355 -10.65 -18.02 -35.54
N ASP A 356 -9.38 -17.72 -35.25
CA ASP A 356 -8.35 -18.65 -34.79
C ASP A 356 -8.34 -18.84 -33.26
N GLY A 357 -9.22 -18.15 -32.54
CA GLY A 357 -9.29 -18.20 -31.08
C GLY A 357 -8.29 -17.28 -30.36
N ASN A 358 -7.47 -16.52 -31.09
CA ASN A 358 -6.54 -15.56 -30.50
C ASN A 358 -7.17 -14.16 -30.40
N GLN A 359 -6.61 -13.29 -29.55
CA GLN A 359 -7.05 -11.89 -29.46
C GLN A 359 -6.49 -11.06 -30.63
N ASN A 360 -7.38 -10.37 -31.34
CA ASN A 360 -7.04 -9.29 -32.27
C ASN A 360 -6.87 -7.99 -31.48
N ILE A 361 -5.62 -7.62 -31.21
CA ILE A 361 -5.23 -6.53 -30.31
C ILE A 361 -5.16 -5.19 -31.08
N SER A 362 -5.87 -4.15 -30.61
CA SER A 362 -5.85 -2.78 -31.16
C SER A 362 -4.85 -1.85 -30.47
N TYR A 363 -3.84 -2.42 -29.81
CA TYR A 363 -2.82 -1.69 -29.07
C TYR A 363 -1.43 -2.33 -29.23
N ALA A 364 -0.42 -1.57 -28.79
CA ALA A 364 0.91 -2.07 -28.44
C ALA A 364 1.20 -1.61 -27.00
N GLN A 365 1.85 -2.46 -26.20
CA GLN A 365 2.07 -2.19 -24.77
C GLN A 365 3.53 -2.38 -24.37
N THR A 366 4.08 -1.44 -23.61
CA THR A 366 5.48 -1.44 -23.17
C THR A 366 5.63 -0.93 -21.72
N SER A 367 6.80 -1.15 -21.11
CA SER A 367 7.09 -0.65 -19.76
C SER A 367 8.56 -0.20 -19.60
N PRO A 368 9.07 0.73 -20.44
CA PRO A 368 10.51 1.02 -20.52
C PRO A 368 11.12 1.54 -19.21
N LYS A 369 10.33 2.23 -18.36
CA LYS A 369 10.77 2.72 -17.04
C LYS A 369 10.60 1.70 -15.90
N ALA A 370 9.96 0.56 -16.19
CA ALA A 370 9.74 -0.57 -15.27
C ALA A 370 9.81 -1.92 -16.05
N PRO A 371 10.99 -2.32 -16.57
CA PRO A 371 11.12 -3.48 -17.45
C PRO A 371 10.66 -4.81 -16.83
N TRP A 372 10.72 -4.95 -15.51
CA TRP A 372 10.19 -6.12 -14.80
C TRP A 372 8.69 -6.34 -15.06
N ILE A 373 7.89 -5.30 -15.30
CA ILE A 373 6.47 -5.46 -15.67
C ILE A 373 6.35 -6.20 -17.00
N LYS A 374 7.16 -5.84 -17.99
CA LYS A 374 7.18 -6.52 -19.29
C LYS A 374 7.58 -7.99 -19.11
N THR A 375 8.72 -8.22 -18.47
CA THR A 375 9.28 -9.57 -18.33
C THR A 375 8.42 -10.50 -17.47
N ASN A 376 7.79 -10.01 -16.41
CA ASN A 376 7.12 -10.86 -15.42
C ASN A 376 5.60 -10.84 -15.48
N PHE A 377 4.99 -9.96 -16.29
CA PHE A 377 3.54 -9.89 -16.43
C PHE A 377 3.14 -9.93 -17.91
N LEU A 378 3.57 -8.95 -18.71
CA LEU A 378 3.12 -8.84 -20.11
C LEU A 378 3.65 -9.95 -21.04
N ASP A 379 4.79 -10.57 -20.71
CA ASP A 379 5.36 -11.66 -21.51
C ASP A 379 4.89 -13.07 -21.09
N VAL A 380 4.20 -13.19 -19.95
CA VAL A 380 3.93 -14.49 -19.32
C VAL A 380 2.48 -14.67 -18.83
N ASP A 381 1.68 -13.61 -18.76
CA ASP A 381 0.23 -13.64 -18.47
C ASP A 381 -0.53 -13.12 -19.71
N THR A 382 -1.85 -13.33 -19.73
CA THR A 382 -2.78 -12.76 -20.72
C THR A 382 -3.43 -11.47 -20.24
N LYS A 383 -3.28 -11.12 -18.95
CA LYS A 383 -3.87 -9.90 -18.33
C LYS A 383 -3.03 -8.64 -18.61
N ASP A 384 -2.84 -8.33 -19.89
CA ASP A 384 -1.97 -7.24 -20.34
C ASP A 384 -2.49 -5.85 -19.92
N LEU A 385 -3.77 -5.57 -20.17
CA LEU A 385 -4.40 -4.29 -19.84
C LEU A 385 -4.54 -4.08 -18.32
N GLY A 386 -4.51 -5.19 -17.57
CA GLY A 386 -4.47 -5.24 -16.12
C GLY A 386 -5.81 -5.61 -15.48
N TRP A 387 -5.90 -5.39 -14.18
CA TRP A 387 -7.06 -5.74 -13.35
C TRP A 387 -7.34 -4.67 -12.31
N MET A 388 -8.51 -4.75 -11.66
CA MET A 388 -8.99 -3.76 -10.70
C MET A 388 -9.10 -2.36 -11.31
N ILE A 389 -9.50 -2.26 -12.59
CA ILE A 389 -9.56 -0.99 -13.34
C ILE A 389 -10.78 -0.17 -12.88
N GLU A 390 -10.62 0.48 -11.73
CA GLU A 390 -11.60 1.38 -11.13
C GLU A 390 -11.45 2.81 -11.65
N SER A 391 -10.23 3.26 -11.92
CA SER A 391 -9.96 4.57 -12.52
C SER A 391 -9.63 4.43 -13.99
N LEU A 392 -10.29 5.21 -14.84
CA LEU A 392 -9.90 5.38 -16.24
C LEU A 392 -10.23 6.81 -16.63
N GLU A 393 -9.23 7.56 -17.08
CA GLU A 393 -9.30 9.00 -17.25
C GLU A 393 -8.82 9.39 -18.65
N ILE A 394 -9.54 10.32 -19.28
CA ILE A 394 -9.05 11.08 -20.43
C ILE A 394 -8.72 12.47 -19.89
N ASP A 395 -7.55 13.00 -20.21
CA ASP A 395 -7.16 14.36 -19.81
C ASP A 395 -8.20 15.35 -20.39
N PRO A 396 -8.87 16.15 -19.57
CA PRO A 396 -9.92 17.06 -20.01
C PRO A 396 -9.41 18.14 -20.98
N LEU A 397 -8.09 18.33 -21.08
CA LEU A 397 -7.45 19.32 -21.94
C LEU A 397 -6.56 18.68 -23.02
N ASP A 398 -6.61 17.35 -23.15
CA ASP A 398 -5.88 16.60 -24.16
C ASP A 398 -6.57 15.25 -24.47
N SER A 399 -7.41 15.20 -25.52
CA SER A 399 -8.12 13.98 -25.95
C SER A 399 -7.23 12.75 -26.18
N ASN A 400 -5.92 12.94 -26.35
CA ASN A 400 -4.98 11.86 -26.60
C ASN A 400 -4.28 11.36 -25.34
N HIS A 401 -4.20 12.16 -24.28
CA HIS A 401 -3.59 11.76 -23.01
C HIS A 401 -4.62 11.05 -22.14
N TRP A 402 -4.34 9.81 -21.78
CA TRP A 402 -5.28 8.97 -21.05
C TRP A 402 -4.54 8.01 -20.13
N LEU A 403 -5.09 7.79 -18.94
CA LEU A 403 -4.46 7.00 -17.88
C LEU A 403 -5.51 6.12 -17.20
N TRP A 404 -5.11 4.93 -16.75
CA TRP A 404 -5.90 4.11 -15.85
C TRP A 404 -5.01 3.43 -14.81
N GLY A 405 -5.55 3.27 -13.60
CA GLY A 405 -4.89 2.54 -12.55
C GLY A 405 -5.26 1.05 -12.60
N THR A 406 -4.33 0.20 -12.19
CA THR A 406 -4.53 -1.24 -12.01
C THR A 406 -4.06 -1.64 -10.61
N GLY A 407 -4.26 -2.91 -10.24
CA GLY A 407 -3.64 -3.49 -9.04
C GLY A 407 -2.10 -3.61 -9.08
N LEU A 408 -1.45 -3.13 -10.13
CA LEU A 408 -0.01 -3.24 -10.36
C LEU A 408 0.66 -1.89 -10.67
N THR A 409 0.06 -1.09 -11.55
CA THR A 409 0.69 0.11 -12.13
C THR A 409 -0.37 1.12 -12.61
N ILE A 410 0.09 2.27 -13.13
CA ILE A 410 -0.69 3.14 -14.00
C ILE A 410 -0.29 2.83 -15.45
N PHE A 411 -1.26 2.47 -16.27
CA PHE A 411 -1.08 2.38 -17.72
C PHE A 411 -1.71 3.61 -18.40
N GLY A 412 -1.23 3.93 -19.60
CA GLY A 412 -1.76 5.05 -20.36
C GLY A 412 -1.00 5.32 -21.64
N GLY A 413 -1.35 6.41 -22.32
CA GLY A 413 -0.71 6.82 -23.57
C GLY A 413 -1.05 8.24 -23.98
N HIS A 414 -0.57 8.62 -25.16
CA HIS A 414 -0.67 9.97 -25.72
C HIS A 414 -1.23 9.97 -27.16
N ASP A 415 -2.00 8.95 -27.52
CA ASP A 415 -2.51 8.74 -28.87
C ASP A 415 -3.88 8.06 -28.93
N LEU A 416 -4.72 8.25 -27.90
CA LEU A 416 -6.03 7.59 -27.77
C LEU A 416 -6.92 7.68 -29.02
N THR A 417 -6.87 8.80 -29.76
CA THR A 417 -7.70 9.01 -30.95
C THR A 417 -7.32 8.13 -32.14
N ASN A 418 -6.17 7.44 -32.10
CA ASN A 418 -5.82 6.41 -33.09
C ASN A 418 -6.86 5.27 -33.13
N TRP A 419 -7.49 4.97 -32.00
CA TRP A 419 -8.55 3.95 -31.92
C TRP A 419 -9.77 4.31 -32.79
N ASP A 420 -10.03 5.61 -33.01
CA ASP A 420 -11.15 6.08 -33.82
C ASP A 420 -10.95 5.72 -35.31
N THR A 421 -9.71 5.67 -35.77
CA THR A 421 -9.34 5.34 -37.16
C THR A 421 -9.01 3.87 -37.37
N GLY A 422 -9.02 3.06 -36.30
CA GLY A 422 -8.60 1.66 -36.33
C GLY A 422 -7.08 1.46 -36.31
N ALA A 423 -6.31 2.54 -36.14
CA ALA A 423 -4.89 2.44 -35.84
C ALA A 423 -4.68 1.94 -34.41
N LYS A 424 -3.54 1.30 -34.15
CA LYS A 424 -3.19 0.85 -32.81
C LYS A 424 -2.88 2.04 -31.90
N VAL A 425 -3.35 1.98 -30.65
CA VAL A 425 -2.92 2.91 -29.59
C VAL A 425 -1.64 2.40 -28.92
N ASN A 426 -0.80 3.31 -28.45
CA ASN A 426 0.44 2.97 -27.75
C ASN A 426 0.25 3.14 -26.24
N ILE A 427 0.33 2.01 -25.52
CA ILE A 427 0.17 1.93 -24.07
C ILE A 427 1.55 1.77 -23.43
N GLN A 428 1.79 2.51 -22.35
CA GLN A 428 2.98 2.37 -21.51
C GLN A 428 2.61 2.27 -20.05
N SER A 429 3.44 1.57 -19.26
CA SER A 429 3.47 1.75 -17.81
C SER A 429 4.02 3.15 -17.49
N LEU A 430 3.16 4.03 -16.99
CA LEU A 430 3.42 5.45 -16.71
C LEU A 430 3.38 5.73 -15.20
N ALA A 431 3.93 4.84 -14.39
CA ALA A 431 4.01 4.96 -12.92
C ALA A 431 5.44 5.17 -12.41
N ASP A 432 6.33 5.75 -13.21
CA ASP A 432 7.69 6.08 -12.75
C ASP A 432 7.61 7.13 -11.62
N GLY A 433 8.29 6.88 -10.50
CA GLY A 433 8.20 7.71 -9.29
C GLY A 433 7.09 7.29 -8.30
N ILE A 434 6.16 6.42 -8.70
CA ILE A 434 5.26 5.72 -7.77
C ILE A 434 5.96 4.47 -7.26
N GLU A 435 6.05 4.32 -5.94
CA GLU A 435 6.59 3.14 -5.27
C GLU A 435 5.59 2.74 -4.19
N GLU A 436 4.79 1.69 -4.42
CA GLU A 436 3.64 1.37 -3.57
C GLU A 436 3.68 -0.02 -2.94
N MET A 437 4.79 -0.73 -3.11
CA MET A 437 4.93 -2.08 -2.57
C MET A 437 4.97 -2.08 -1.04
N SER A 438 4.43 -3.14 -0.44
CA SER A 438 4.58 -3.44 0.98
C SER A 438 5.80 -4.34 1.22
N ILE A 439 6.87 -3.77 1.80
CA ILE A 439 8.14 -4.46 2.02
C ILE A 439 8.07 -5.34 3.26
N GLN A 440 8.41 -6.61 3.09
CA GLN A 440 8.30 -7.64 4.14
C GLN A 440 9.64 -8.01 4.77
N GLU A 441 10.75 -7.95 4.03
CA GLU A 441 12.08 -8.09 4.62
C GLU A 441 13.15 -7.48 3.70
N LEU A 442 14.24 -7.01 4.30
CA LEU A 442 15.41 -6.47 3.61
C LEU A 442 16.69 -7.17 4.09
N ALA A 443 17.61 -7.45 3.17
CA ALA A 443 18.94 -7.94 3.53
C ALA A 443 20.04 -7.33 2.65
N SER A 444 21.19 -7.04 3.25
CA SER A 444 22.42 -6.62 2.56
C SER A 444 23.54 -7.61 2.90
N ALA A 445 24.13 -8.24 1.89
CA ALA A 445 25.17 -9.25 2.09
C ALA A 445 26.57 -8.63 1.96
N PRO A 446 27.40 -8.53 3.02
CA PRO A 446 28.74 -7.95 2.90
C PRO A 446 29.64 -8.75 1.96
N GLY A 447 30.16 -8.09 0.93
CA GLY A 447 30.89 -8.71 -0.17
C GLY A 447 30.02 -9.42 -1.22
N GLY A 448 28.69 -9.35 -1.09
CA GLY A 448 27.69 -9.94 -1.99
C GLY A 448 26.74 -8.88 -2.56
N SER A 449 25.47 -9.23 -2.75
CA SER A 449 24.44 -8.29 -3.23
C SER A 449 24.20 -7.15 -2.25
N GLU A 450 24.10 -5.95 -2.78
CA GLU A 450 23.85 -4.74 -2.01
C GLU A 450 22.52 -4.76 -1.26
N LEU A 451 21.44 -5.11 -1.95
CA LEU A 451 20.11 -5.15 -1.35
C LEU A 451 19.25 -6.26 -1.97
N LEU A 452 18.66 -7.05 -1.10
CA LEU A 452 17.60 -8.01 -1.40
C LEU A 452 16.31 -7.46 -0.79
N VAL A 453 15.24 -7.41 -1.58
CA VAL A 453 13.95 -6.83 -1.19
C VAL A 453 12.87 -7.90 -1.35
N ALA A 454 12.31 -8.37 -0.24
CA ALA A 454 11.12 -9.22 -0.25
C ALA A 454 9.86 -8.36 -0.06
N ASN A 455 8.83 -8.55 -0.88
CA ASN A 455 7.61 -7.74 -0.83
C ASN A 455 6.34 -8.53 -1.16
N TYR A 456 5.21 -7.94 -0.78
CA TYR A 456 3.89 -8.41 -1.22
C TYR A 456 3.61 -8.06 -2.69
N ASP A 457 2.70 -8.85 -3.27
CA ASP A 457 2.17 -8.81 -4.64
C ASP A 457 3.15 -9.08 -5.80
N ASN A 458 4.42 -8.66 -5.67
CA ASN A 458 5.41 -8.73 -6.75
C ASN A 458 6.65 -9.55 -6.39
N ASN A 459 6.52 -10.42 -5.39
CA ASN A 459 7.55 -11.34 -4.90
C ASN A 459 8.78 -10.65 -4.27
N GLY A 460 9.69 -10.09 -5.08
CA GLY A 460 10.92 -9.47 -4.59
C GLY A 460 11.94 -9.12 -5.68
N PHE A 461 13.00 -8.41 -5.28
CA PHE A 461 14.00 -7.82 -6.17
C PHE A 461 15.42 -7.90 -5.59
N THR A 462 16.40 -7.89 -6.50
CA THR A 462 17.83 -7.88 -6.16
C THR A 462 18.51 -6.68 -6.78
N PHE A 463 19.23 -5.91 -5.96
CA PHE A 463 20.14 -4.86 -6.36
C PHE A 463 21.56 -5.31 -6.04
N LYS A 464 22.38 -5.54 -7.06
CA LYS A 464 23.73 -6.12 -6.88
C LYS A 464 24.69 -5.13 -6.25
N ALA A 465 24.62 -3.86 -6.62
CA ALA A 465 25.48 -2.79 -6.12
C ALA A 465 24.68 -1.52 -5.84
N LYS A 466 25.25 -0.59 -5.05
CA LYS A 466 24.66 0.72 -4.76
C LYS A 466 24.29 1.52 -6.02
N SER A 467 25.10 1.41 -7.08
CA SER A 467 24.82 2.06 -8.36
C SER A 467 23.54 1.57 -9.05
N ASN A 468 22.98 0.43 -8.64
CA ASN A 468 21.73 -0.09 -9.16
C ASN A 468 20.50 0.48 -8.44
N LEU A 469 20.63 1.13 -7.29
CA LEU A 469 19.49 1.58 -6.50
C LEU A 469 18.64 2.65 -7.20
N ASP A 470 19.20 3.35 -8.19
CA ASP A 470 18.49 4.36 -8.99
C ASP A 470 18.03 3.80 -10.36
N THR A 471 18.06 2.48 -10.57
CA THR A 471 17.68 1.83 -11.84
C THR A 471 16.69 0.69 -11.59
N SER A 472 15.56 0.72 -12.30
CA SER A 472 14.55 -0.35 -12.24
C SER A 472 15.17 -1.71 -12.60
N PRO A 473 14.90 -2.76 -11.80
CA PRO A 473 15.26 -4.13 -12.14
C PRO A 473 14.62 -4.60 -13.45
N GLN A 474 15.30 -5.50 -14.15
CA GLN A 474 14.78 -6.15 -15.37
C GLN A 474 13.77 -7.25 -15.08
N THR A 475 13.83 -7.86 -13.89
CA THR A 475 12.94 -8.94 -13.48
C THR A 475 12.70 -8.88 -11.98
N THR A 476 11.53 -9.35 -11.55
CA THR A 476 11.28 -9.80 -10.18
C THR A 476 12.02 -11.12 -9.94
N TRP A 477 12.03 -11.60 -8.70
CA TRP A 477 12.45 -12.98 -8.40
C TRP A 477 11.52 -13.98 -9.07
N THR A 478 12.08 -14.81 -9.94
CA THR A 478 11.37 -15.87 -10.68
C THR A 478 11.91 -17.25 -10.32
N THR A 479 11.21 -18.32 -10.71
CA THR A 479 11.61 -19.72 -10.48
C THR A 479 11.87 -20.08 -9.01
N PRO A 480 10.82 -20.07 -8.15
CA PRO A 480 9.42 -19.83 -8.46
C PRO A 480 9.05 -18.34 -8.37
N MET A 481 8.05 -17.93 -9.16
CA MET A 481 7.34 -16.67 -8.94
C MET A 481 6.16 -16.94 -8.00
N TRP A 482 6.14 -16.28 -6.86
CA TRP A 482 5.02 -16.29 -5.92
C TRP A 482 4.33 -14.93 -5.95
N ALA A 483 3.10 -14.85 -5.44
CA ALA A 483 2.48 -13.56 -5.17
C ALA A 483 3.30 -12.75 -4.16
N SER A 484 3.99 -13.40 -3.22
CA SER A 484 4.65 -12.70 -2.12
C SER A 484 5.84 -13.47 -1.57
N SER A 485 6.97 -12.78 -1.36
CA SER A 485 8.03 -13.23 -0.45
C SER A 485 7.97 -12.43 0.86
N VAL A 486 8.20 -13.12 1.98
CA VAL A 486 8.10 -12.53 3.32
C VAL A 486 9.37 -12.62 4.16
N GLY A 487 10.36 -13.38 3.69
CA GLY A 487 11.65 -13.49 4.36
C GLY A 487 12.75 -13.73 3.35
N VAL A 488 13.91 -13.14 3.59
CA VAL A 488 15.11 -13.31 2.79
C VAL A 488 16.33 -13.26 3.70
N ASP A 489 17.32 -14.11 3.46
CA ASP A 489 18.58 -14.11 4.21
C ASP A 489 19.76 -14.58 3.33
N TYR A 490 20.99 -14.38 3.81
CA TYR A 490 22.22 -14.76 3.12
C TYR A 490 23.17 -15.57 4.01
N ALA A 491 24.02 -16.37 3.36
CA ALA A 491 25.08 -17.14 4.00
C ALA A 491 26.37 -16.31 4.12
N GLY A 492 26.82 -16.02 5.35
CA GLY A 492 27.90 -15.04 5.57
C GLY A 492 29.34 -15.45 5.21
N ASN A 493 29.63 -16.75 5.04
CA ASN A 493 30.90 -17.25 4.47
C ASN A 493 30.81 -17.53 2.97
N LYS A 494 29.59 -17.68 2.44
CA LYS A 494 29.34 -17.93 1.01
C LYS A 494 28.30 -16.95 0.47
N VAL A 495 28.63 -15.66 0.48
CA VAL A 495 27.70 -14.52 0.33
C VAL A 495 26.93 -14.44 -0.98
N ALA A 496 27.31 -15.20 -2.02
CA ALA A 496 26.48 -15.39 -3.21
C ALA A 496 25.28 -16.33 -2.97
N ASN A 497 25.28 -17.08 -1.87
CA ASN A 497 24.20 -18.00 -1.52
C ASN A 497 23.17 -17.28 -0.64
N VAL A 498 21.96 -17.18 -1.14
CA VAL A 498 20.85 -16.50 -0.49
C VAL A 498 19.61 -17.39 -0.51
N VAL A 499 18.71 -17.19 0.44
CA VAL A 499 17.49 -17.97 0.63
C VAL A 499 16.31 -17.02 0.79
N ARG A 500 15.13 -17.43 0.31
CA ARG A 500 13.88 -16.70 0.50
C ARG A 500 12.70 -17.63 0.77
N VAL A 501 11.68 -17.10 1.44
CA VAL A 501 10.42 -17.80 1.75
C VAL A 501 9.20 -17.01 1.32
N GLY A 502 8.17 -17.72 0.85
CA GLY A 502 6.91 -17.15 0.38
C GLY A 502 5.76 -17.30 1.38
N ASN A 503 4.58 -16.78 1.04
CA ASN A 503 3.46 -16.63 1.99
C ASN A 503 2.15 -17.32 1.56
N THR A 504 2.21 -18.37 0.75
CA THR A 504 0.99 -19.07 0.28
C THR A 504 1.09 -20.58 0.42
N ALA A 505 0.19 -21.18 1.19
CA ALA A 505 0.07 -22.63 1.30
C ALA A 505 -0.32 -23.29 -0.05
N GLY A 506 -0.02 -24.57 -0.21
CA GLY A 506 -0.41 -25.38 -1.37
C GLY A 506 0.67 -25.52 -2.45
N THR A 507 1.76 -24.76 -2.36
CA THR A 507 2.93 -24.87 -3.26
C THR A 507 4.24 -24.79 -2.47
N GLN A 508 5.38 -25.13 -3.07
CA GLN A 508 6.69 -24.97 -2.43
C GLN A 508 7.00 -23.48 -2.25
N GLN A 509 7.20 -23.06 -1.00
CA GLN A 509 7.44 -21.66 -0.61
C GLN A 509 8.87 -21.42 -0.09
N LEU A 510 9.84 -22.24 -0.49
CA LEU A 510 11.26 -22.07 -0.17
C LEU A 510 12.09 -22.07 -1.45
N ALA A 511 12.95 -21.07 -1.62
CA ALA A 511 13.84 -20.96 -2.77
C ALA A 511 15.23 -20.52 -2.34
N VAL A 512 16.23 -20.99 -3.09
CA VAL A 512 17.64 -20.63 -2.88
C VAL A 512 18.23 -20.09 -4.18
N SER A 513 19.26 -19.26 -4.03
CA SER A 513 20.08 -18.74 -5.11
C SER A 513 21.54 -18.92 -4.74
N THR A 514 22.40 -19.10 -5.75
CA THR A 514 23.85 -19.24 -5.60
C THR A 514 24.64 -18.12 -6.30
N ASP A 515 23.94 -17.12 -6.84
CA ASP A 515 24.48 -16.00 -7.62
C ASP A 515 24.09 -14.61 -7.07
N GLY A 516 23.77 -14.56 -5.77
CA GLY A 516 23.39 -13.35 -5.05
C GLY A 516 21.93 -12.95 -5.26
N GLY A 517 21.06 -13.88 -5.63
CA GLY A 517 19.64 -13.59 -5.88
C GLY A 517 19.36 -13.10 -7.29
N ALA A 518 20.27 -13.30 -8.25
CA ALA A 518 20.03 -12.96 -9.65
C ALA A 518 19.17 -14.04 -10.33
N THR A 519 19.39 -15.30 -9.99
CA THR A 519 18.54 -16.44 -10.37
C THR A 519 18.18 -17.27 -9.13
N TRP A 520 17.01 -17.90 -9.14
CA TRP A 520 16.51 -18.69 -8.00
C TRP A 520 16.09 -20.09 -8.46
N ASN A 521 16.07 -21.02 -7.50
CA ASN A 521 15.57 -22.37 -7.67
C ASN A 521 14.71 -22.77 -6.47
N ILE A 522 13.63 -23.52 -6.73
CA ILE A 522 12.84 -24.15 -5.66
C ILE A 522 13.76 -25.08 -4.85
N ASN A 523 13.70 -24.96 -3.53
CA ASN A 523 14.33 -25.92 -2.63
C ASN A 523 13.28 -26.93 -2.16
N TYR A 524 13.36 -28.14 -2.69
CA TYR A 524 12.42 -29.23 -2.43
C TYR A 524 12.54 -29.87 -1.04
N ALA A 525 13.41 -29.36 -0.16
CA ALA A 525 13.35 -29.67 1.26
C ALA A 525 12.01 -29.24 1.89
N ALA A 526 11.36 -28.23 1.32
CA ALA A 526 10.03 -27.78 1.69
C ALA A 526 8.94 -28.57 0.97
N GLY A 527 7.91 -28.97 1.72
CA GLY A 527 6.64 -29.42 1.15
C GLY A 527 5.76 -28.24 0.76
N THR A 528 4.46 -28.49 0.66
CA THR A 528 3.45 -27.48 0.29
C THR A 528 2.69 -26.89 1.48
N THR A 529 3.00 -27.32 2.70
CA THR A 529 2.33 -26.86 3.92
C THR A 529 3.10 -25.76 4.66
N GLN A 530 4.39 -25.58 4.36
CA GLN A 530 5.20 -24.48 4.90
C GLN A 530 4.95 -23.20 4.11
N TYR A 531 4.65 -22.11 4.79
CA TYR A 531 4.52 -20.78 4.24
C TYR A 531 4.63 -19.73 5.35
N GLY A 532 4.91 -18.49 4.98
CA GLY A 532 4.96 -17.37 5.89
C GLY A 532 6.24 -17.33 6.75
N GLY A 533 6.26 -16.39 7.69
CA GLY A 533 7.30 -16.32 8.73
C GLY A 533 8.68 -15.88 8.22
N THR A 534 9.73 -16.30 8.92
CA THR A 534 11.11 -15.82 8.73
C THR A 534 12.09 -16.96 8.44
N VAL A 535 13.18 -16.67 7.73
CA VAL A 535 14.19 -17.65 7.35
C VAL A 535 15.59 -17.21 7.79
N ALA A 536 16.44 -18.15 8.18
CA ALA A 536 17.86 -17.93 8.46
C ALA A 536 18.73 -18.97 7.73
N TYR A 537 19.83 -18.53 7.12
CA TYR A 537 20.75 -19.37 6.35
C TYR A 537 22.10 -19.49 7.05
N SER A 538 22.61 -20.71 7.26
CA SER A 538 23.91 -20.92 7.89
C SER A 538 25.05 -20.25 7.12
N ALA A 539 26.13 -19.93 7.83
CA ALA A 539 27.27 -19.21 7.23
C ALA A 539 27.82 -19.88 5.97
N ASP A 540 27.85 -21.23 5.92
CA ASP A 540 28.41 -22.00 4.80
C ASP A 540 27.34 -22.47 3.80
N ALA A 541 26.11 -21.96 3.90
CA ALA A 541 25.01 -22.24 2.99
C ALA A 541 24.58 -23.73 2.94
N ASP A 542 24.66 -24.43 4.06
CA ASP A 542 24.35 -25.87 4.16
C ASP A 542 23.13 -26.18 5.04
N THR A 543 22.63 -25.21 5.80
CA THR A 543 21.54 -25.40 6.76
C THR A 543 20.59 -24.21 6.73
N ILE A 544 19.31 -24.47 6.53
CA ILE A 544 18.24 -23.49 6.55
C ILE A 544 17.41 -23.72 7.81
N LEU A 545 17.13 -22.64 8.53
CA LEU A 545 16.16 -22.59 9.62
C LEU A 545 14.98 -21.73 9.16
N TRP A 546 13.75 -22.22 9.34
CA TRP A 546 12.53 -21.53 8.94
C TRP A 546 11.54 -21.53 10.11
N SER A 547 11.18 -20.34 10.59
CA SER A 547 10.19 -20.16 11.64
C SER A 547 8.85 -19.79 11.02
N THR A 548 7.86 -20.68 11.11
CA THR A 548 6.50 -20.46 10.60
C THR A 548 5.51 -20.32 11.76
N ALA A 549 4.42 -19.61 11.53
CA ALA A 549 3.36 -19.46 12.53
C ALA A 549 2.64 -20.78 12.84
N THR A 550 2.54 -21.69 11.87
CA THR A 550 1.72 -22.90 11.95
C THR A 550 2.51 -24.16 12.29
N LEU A 551 3.77 -24.28 11.85
CA LEU A 551 4.59 -25.49 12.04
C LEU A 551 5.77 -25.26 13.00
N GLY A 552 5.91 -24.03 13.52
CA GLY A 552 7.01 -23.65 14.39
C GLY A 552 8.34 -23.54 13.66
N VAL A 553 9.44 -23.71 14.40
CA VAL A 553 10.80 -23.65 13.84
C VAL A 553 11.18 -24.99 13.24
N GLN A 554 11.56 -24.97 11.96
CA GLN A 554 11.94 -26.14 11.18
C GLN A 554 13.35 -25.97 10.63
N ARG A 555 14.04 -27.09 10.44
CA ARG A 555 15.42 -27.14 9.96
C ARG A 555 15.55 -28.07 8.77
N SER A 556 16.27 -27.63 7.74
CA SER A 556 16.75 -28.43 6.62
C SER A 556 18.26 -28.33 6.57
N GLN A 557 18.96 -29.46 6.41
CA GLN A 557 20.41 -29.49 6.21
C GLN A 557 20.73 -30.25 4.93
N ASN A 558 21.66 -29.73 4.12
CA ASN A 558 22.09 -30.30 2.84
C ASN A 558 20.89 -30.63 1.92
N GLN A 559 19.88 -29.75 1.90
CA GLN A 559 18.63 -29.92 1.17
C GLN A 559 17.79 -31.15 1.59
N GLY A 560 18.07 -31.75 2.75
CA GLY A 560 17.20 -32.76 3.36
C GLY A 560 15.88 -32.15 3.83
N SER A 561 14.83 -32.97 3.96
CA SER A 561 13.48 -32.51 4.34
C SER A 561 13.46 -31.66 5.61
N LEU A 562 12.59 -30.65 5.64
CA LEU A 562 12.38 -29.82 6.83
C LEU A 562 11.84 -30.66 8.00
N ALA A 563 12.54 -30.63 9.13
CA ALA A 563 12.12 -31.26 10.38
C ALA A 563 11.92 -30.22 11.48
N VAL A 564 10.87 -30.38 12.30
CA VAL A 564 10.58 -29.50 13.44
C VAL A 564 11.69 -29.61 14.49
N VAL A 565 12.12 -28.46 15.01
CA VAL A 565 13.12 -28.35 16.08
C VAL A 565 12.38 -28.09 17.41
N SER A 566 12.00 -29.15 18.11
CA SER A 566 11.13 -29.07 19.30
C SER A 566 11.77 -28.42 20.54
N SER A 567 13.09 -28.25 20.54
CA SER A 567 13.84 -27.63 21.64
C SER A 567 13.77 -26.10 21.67
N ILE A 568 13.11 -25.46 20.70
CA ILE A 568 12.87 -24.02 20.65
C ILE A 568 11.36 -23.75 20.49
N PRO A 569 10.79 -22.70 21.12
CA PRO A 569 9.38 -22.38 20.96
C PRO A 569 8.97 -22.11 19.50
N ALA A 570 7.76 -22.53 19.14
CA ALA A 570 7.15 -22.18 17.86
C ALA A 570 7.01 -20.65 17.73
N GLY A 571 7.24 -20.12 16.52
CA GLY A 571 7.20 -18.68 16.27
C GLY A 571 8.35 -17.89 16.90
N ALA A 572 9.39 -18.54 17.43
CA ALA A 572 10.59 -17.85 17.88
C ALA A 572 11.20 -17.02 16.74
N ILE A 573 11.71 -15.84 17.08
CA ILE A 573 12.55 -15.03 16.20
C ILE A 573 13.87 -15.78 16.04
N ILE A 574 14.33 -15.96 14.81
CA ILE A 574 15.51 -16.76 14.49
C ILE A 574 16.57 -15.95 13.74
N ALA A 575 17.84 -16.30 13.95
CA ALA A 575 18.97 -15.77 13.18
C ALA A 575 20.08 -16.82 13.07
N SER A 576 20.96 -16.68 12.09
CA SER A 576 22.18 -17.47 11.96
C SER A 576 23.41 -16.64 12.29
N ASP A 577 24.41 -17.26 12.91
CA ASP A 577 25.74 -16.65 12.97
C ASP A 577 26.32 -16.58 11.55
N LYS A 578 26.83 -15.42 11.16
CA LYS A 578 27.29 -15.18 9.78
C LYS A 578 28.72 -15.65 9.53
N LYS A 579 29.44 -16.13 10.55
CA LYS A 579 30.83 -16.60 10.42
C LYS A 579 31.05 -18.01 10.97
N ASN A 580 30.40 -18.38 12.06
CA ASN A 580 30.42 -19.74 12.59
C ASN A 580 29.20 -20.52 12.08
N ASN A 581 29.44 -21.39 11.09
CA ASN A 581 28.39 -22.19 10.44
C ASN A 581 27.55 -23.03 11.42
N THR A 582 28.14 -23.48 12.53
CA THR A 582 27.47 -24.37 13.50
C THR A 582 26.46 -23.67 14.40
N VAL A 583 26.45 -22.33 14.42
CA VAL A 583 25.70 -21.55 15.41
C VAL A 583 24.44 -20.91 14.81
N PHE A 584 23.34 -21.12 15.51
CA PHE A 584 22.08 -20.42 15.28
C PHE A 584 21.57 -19.83 16.59
N TYR A 585 20.82 -18.74 16.46
CA TYR A 585 20.21 -18.01 17.57
C TYR A 585 18.69 -18.07 17.45
N GLY A 586 18.03 -18.01 18.59
CA GLY A 586 16.60 -17.82 18.63
C GLY A 586 16.15 -17.11 19.89
N ALA A 587 14.97 -16.49 19.84
CA ALA A 587 14.48 -15.68 20.95
C ALA A 587 12.95 -15.75 21.03
N SER A 588 12.42 -15.90 22.24
CA SER A 588 10.98 -15.99 22.49
C SER A 588 10.66 -15.60 23.93
N GLY A 589 9.60 -14.79 24.14
CA GLY A 589 9.26 -14.24 25.45
C GLY A 589 10.37 -13.37 26.00
N SER A 590 11.03 -13.81 27.08
CA SER A 590 12.21 -13.19 27.70
C SER A 590 13.48 -14.04 27.60
N SER A 591 13.41 -15.17 26.88
CA SER A 591 14.49 -16.16 26.80
C SER A 591 15.27 -16.06 25.49
N PHE A 592 16.59 -16.18 25.59
CA PHE A 592 17.47 -16.37 24.44
C PHE A 592 17.91 -17.83 24.33
N TYR A 593 17.92 -18.34 23.10
CA TYR A 593 18.23 -19.71 22.75
C TYR A 593 19.42 -19.72 21.80
N ARG A 594 20.30 -20.71 21.99
CA ARG A 594 21.47 -20.93 21.15
C ARG A 594 21.52 -22.38 20.71
N SER A 595 21.82 -22.60 19.43
CA SER A 595 22.26 -23.88 18.91
C SER A 595 23.74 -23.80 18.56
N THR A 596 24.48 -24.88 18.80
CA THR A 596 25.88 -25.06 18.39
C THR A 596 26.07 -26.32 17.52
N ASN A 597 24.97 -26.90 17.05
CA ASN A 597 24.94 -28.12 16.25
C ASN A 597 24.10 -27.91 14.99
N LEU A 598 24.38 -26.79 14.30
CA LEU A 598 23.76 -26.45 13.02
C LEU A 598 22.24 -26.28 13.10
N GLY A 599 21.72 -25.81 14.24
CA GLY A 599 20.28 -25.61 14.45
C GLY A 599 19.50 -26.88 14.79
N ALA A 600 20.15 -28.03 14.99
CA ALA A 600 19.46 -29.30 15.25
C ALA A 600 18.78 -29.33 16.63
N THR A 601 19.41 -28.73 17.64
CA THR A 601 18.82 -28.50 18.96
C THR A 601 19.22 -27.14 19.51
N PHE A 602 18.38 -26.56 20.35
CA PHE A 602 18.60 -25.30 21.03
C PHE A 602 18.56 -25.50 22.54
N ALA A 603 19.40 -24.75 23.25
CA ALA A 603 19.35 -24.61 24.69
C ALA A 603 19.19 -23.13 25.06
N THR A 604 18.52 -22.85 26.18
CA THR A 604 18.50 -21.52 26.76
C THR A 604 19.93 -21.09 27.12
N SER A 605 20.33 -19.89 26.71
CA SER A 605 21.71 -19.42 26.81
C SER A 605 21.85 -18.08 27.53
N GLY A 606 20.85 -17.19 27.43
CA GLY A 606 20.89 -15.86 28.04
C GLY A 606 19.50 -15.32 28.38
N SER A 607 19.45 -14.19 29.09
CA SER A 607 18.21 -13.49 29.45
C SER A 607 18.35 -11.97 29.28
N PHE A 608 17.22 -11.29 29.15
CA PHE A 608 17.13 -9.84 28.92
C PHE A 608 16.61 -9.08 30.14
N GLY A 609 16.83 -9.60 31.35
CA GLY A 609 16.37 -8.99 32.59
C GLY A 609 14.85 -8.82 32.61
N SER A 610 14.38 -7.56 32.65
CA SER A 610 12.96 -7.20 32.74
C SER A 610 12.23 -7.12 31.39
N ALA A 611 12.89 -7.41 30.28
CA ALA A 611 12.24 -7.41 28.97
C ALA A 611 11.12 -8.45 28.92
N THR A 612 9.95 -8.05 28.40
CA THR A 612 8.79 -8.94 28.24
C THR A 612 8.44 -9.20 26.78
N GLY A 613 9.01 -8.42 25.86
CA GLY A 613 8.76 -8.55 24.43
C GLY A 613 10.03 -8.41 23.62
N ILE A 614 10.55 -9.55 23.14
CA ILE A 614 11.64 -9.56 22.15
C ILE A 614 11.08 -9.24 20.76
N ARG A 615 11.78 -8.40 19.99
CA ARG A 615 11.32 -7.88 18.71
C ARG A 615 12.17 -8.35 17.53
N HIS A 616 13.49 -8.37 17.66
CA HIS A 616 14.40 -8.78 16.59
C HIS A 616 15.73 -9.33 17.16
N VAL A 617 16.38 -10.23 16.41
CA VAL A 617 17.72 -10.75 16.69
C VAL A 617 18.60 -10.46 15.48
N GLU A 618 19.69 -9.74 15.69
CA GLU A 618 20.64 -9.32 14.65
C GLU A 618 22.03 -9.87 14.96
N ALA A 619 22.52 -10.79 14.13
CA ALA A 619 23.88 -11.32 14.26
C ALA A 619 24.87 -10.42 13.50
N HIS A 620 26.01 -10.12 14.11
CA HIS A 620 27.03 -9.29 13.47
C HIS A 620 27.56 -9.98 12.21
N PRO A 621 27.51 -9.31 11.05
CA PRO A 621 27.73 -9.99 9.79
C PRO A 621 29.21 -10.36 9.52
N ALA A 622 30.13 -9.69 10.22
CA ALA A 622 31.57 -9.94 10.14
C ALA A 622 32.23 -10.57 11.39
N LYS A 623 31.50 -10.81 12.50
CA LYS A 623 32.09 -11.25 13.78
C LYS A 623 31.25 -12.37 14.40
N ALA A 624 31.84 -13.56 14.54
CA ALA A 624 31.14 -14.68 15.17
C ALA A 624 30.86 -14.39 16.65
N GLY A 625 29.68 -14.76 17.14
CA GLY A 625 29.27 -14.63 18.54
C GLY A 625 28.90 -13.22 18.99
N ASP A 626 28.97 -12.23 18.11
CA ASP A 626 28.52 -10.86 18.33
C ASP A 626 27.05 -10.76 17.88
N VAL A 627 26.12 -10.62 18.83
CA VAL A 627 24.67 -10.69 18.60
C VAL A 627 23.94 -9.61 19.37
N TRP A 628 22.98 -8.99 18.69
CA TRP A 628 22.18 -7.89 19.18
C TRP A 628 20.71 -8.30 19.25
N VAL A 629 20.00 -7.83 20.26
CA VAL A 629 18.59 -8.15 20.45
C VAL A 629 17.83 -6.88 20.81
N SER A 630 16.79 -6.57 20.04
CA SER A 630 15.90 -5.45 20.33
C SER A 630 14.66 -5.92 21.08
N THR A 631 14.23 -5.13 22.07
CA THR A 631 13.16 -5.49 23.01
C THR A 631 12.24 -4.31 23.32
N ASP A 632 11.19 -4.57 24.10
CA ASP A 632 10.33 -3.57 24.71
C ASP A 632 11.08 -2.58 25.63
N VAL A 633 12.16 -3.01 26.28
CA VAL A 633 12.91 -2.18 27.24
C VAL A 633 14.19 -1.55 26.69
N GLY A 634 14.61 -1.93 25.48
CA GLY A 634 15.79 -1.36 24.81
C GLY A 634 16.56 -2.39 23.99
N ILE A 635 17.87 -2.15 23.83
CA ILE A 635 18.76 -2.98 22.99
C ILE A 635 19.78 -3.68 23.88
N PHE A 636 19.95 -4.98 23.68
CA PHE A 636 20.93 -5.82 24.33
C PHE A 636 21.99 -6.28 23.35
N HIS A 637 23.22 -6.40 23.82
CA HIS A 637 24.38 -6.85 23.05
C HIS A 637 25.12 -7.96 23.79
N SER A 638 25.55 -8.97 23.06
CA SER A 638 26.41 -10.06 23.51
C SER A 638 27.58 -10.21 22.55
N THR A 639 28.76 -10.52 23.09
CA THR A 639 29.97 -10.85 22.32
C THR A 639 30.45 -12.27 22.56
N ASP A 640 29.64 -13.10 23.24
CA ASP A 640 30.00 -14.44 23.69
C ASP A 640 28.99 -15.50 23.22
N TYR A 641 28.41 -15.30 22.03
CA TYR A 641 27.39 -16.15 21.44
C TYR A 641 26.07 -16.16 22.21
N GLY A 642 25.71 -15.06 22.88
CA GLY A 642 24.47 -14.91 23.62
C GLY A 642 24.42 -15.69 24.93
N VAL A 643 25.58 -15.92 25.55
CA VAL A 643 25.67 -16.48 26.92
C VAL A 643 25.41 -15.37 27.94
N THR A 644 26.01 -14.20 27.73
CA THR A 644 25.75 -13.01 28.53
C THR A 644 25.31 -11.86 27.65
N PHE A 645 24.36 -11.05 28.14
CA PHE A 645 23.88 -9.85 27.47
C PHE A 645 24.06 -8.64 28.36
N THR A 646 24.52 -7.54 27.77
CA THR A 646 24.53 -6.21 28.38
C THR A 646 23.49 -5.34 27.69
N GLN A 647 22.66 -4.64 28.46
CA GLN A 647 21.79 -3.62 27.90
C GLN A 647 22.63 -2.39 27.52
N VAL A 648 22.79 -2.17 26.22
CA VAL A 648 23.67 -1.11 25.68
C VAL A 648 22.91 0.17 25.36
N SER A 649 21.58 0.12 25.31
CA SER A 649 20.75 1.32 25.21
C SER A 649 19.53 1.23 26.11
N THR A 650 19.42 2.21 27.01
CA THR A 650 18.18 2.60 27.71
C THR A 650 17.65 3.93 27.20
N ALA A 651 18.44 4.65 26.38
CA ALA A 651 18.04 5.91 25.75
C ALA A 651 17.03 5.69 24.62
N LEU A 652 17.07 4.51 24.00
CA LEU A 652 16.01 4.01 23.11
C LEU A 652 15.29 2.84 23.77
N THR A 653 13.96 2.93 23.84
CA THR A 653 13.07 1.87 24.37
C THR A 653 12.04 1.47 23.31
N ASN A 654 11.31 0.36 23.53
CA ASN A 654 10.35 -0.21 22.59
C ASN A 654 10.91 -0.28 21.16
N THR A 655 12.05 -0.96 21.03
CA THR A 655 12.83 -0.99 19.80
C THR A 655 12.32 -2.10 18.87
N ASN A 656 11.57 -1.70 17.85
CA ASN A 656 10.82 -2.59 16.96
C ASN A 656 11.71 -3.40 16.00
N LYS A 657 12.78 -2.79 15.46
CA LYS A 657 13.73 -3.44 14.55
C LYS A 657 15.09 -2.78 14.72
N ILE A 658 16.16 -3.57 14.58
CA ILE A 658 17.54 -3.09 14.55
C ILE A 658 18.24 -3.68 13.32
N ALA A 659 19.29 -3.01 12.86
CA ALA A 659 20.18 -3.52 11.83
C ALA A 659 21.61 -3.00 12.04
N LEU A 660 22.59 -3.79 11.61
CA LEU A 660 23.99 -3.38 11.55
C LEU A 660 24.36 -3.02 10.12
N GLY A 661 25.12 -1.94 9.95
CA GLY A 661 25.69 -1.58 8.65
C GLY A 661 27.11 -1.05 8.79
N LYS A 662 27.86 -1.07 7.70
CA LYS A 662 29.24 -0.59 7.67
C LYS A 662 29.26 0.90 8.02
N GLY A 663 30.05 1.24 9.04
CA GLY A 663 30.33 2.61 9.44
C GLY A 663 31.69 3.07 8.93
N SER A 664 32.17 4.21 9.44
CA SER A 664 33.48 4.74 9.05
C SER A 664 34.65 3.86 9.49
N GLY A 665 35.62 3.68 8.59
CA GLY A 665 36.80 2.86 8.84
C GLY A 665 36.45 1.39 9.04
N THR A 666 36.74 0.85 10.23
CA THR A 666 36.45 -0.54 10.62
C THR A 666 35.21 -0.66 11.52
N ASN A 667 34.52 0.45 11.79
CA ASN A 667 33.36 0.47 12.67
C ASN A 667 32.09 -0.02 11.97
N TRP A 668 31.12 -0.42 12.78
CA TRP A 668 29.77 -0.76 12.35
C TRP A 668 28.79 0.16 13.05
N ASN A 669 27.86 0.73 12.28
CA ASN A 669 26.77 1.52 12.81
C ASN A 669 25.62 0.61 13.21
N LEU A 670 24.94 0.99 14.28
CA LEU A 670 23.68 0.41 14.71
C LEU A 670 22.54 1.34 14.32
N TYR A 671 21.59 0.82 13.55
CA TYR A 671 20.35 1.51 13.18
C TYR A 671 19.18 0.89 13.94
N ALA A 672 18.24 1.71 14.41
CA ALA A 672 17.15 1.25 15.25
C ALA A 672 15.87 2.06 15.04
N PHE A 673 14.75 1.36 14.83
CA PHE A 673 13.41 1.93 15.04
C PHE A 673 13.03 1.77 16.51
N GLY A 674 12.86 2.88 17.22
CA GLY A 674 12.56 2.85 18.64
C GLY A 674 12.07 4.19 19.18
N THR A 675 11.86 4.25 20.48
CA THR A 675 11.37 5.44 21.20
C THR A 675 12.55 6.15 21.85
N GLY A 676 12.96 7.29 21.27
CA GLY A 676 14.02 8.16 21.77
C GLY A 676 13.53 9.54 22.16
N SER A 677 14.46 10.49 22.28
CA SER A 677 14.17 11.87 22.69
C SER A 677 13.26 12.62 21.72
N ALA A 678 13.27 12.27 20.43
CA ALA A 678 12.38 12.82 19.40
C ALA A 678 11.11 11.96 19.19
N GLY A 679 10.85 10.99 20.06
CA GLY A 679 9.73 10.05 19.97
C GLY A 679 10.06 8.77 19.20
N ARG A 680 9.02 8.11 18.69
CA ARG A 680 9.09 6.87 17.93
C ARG A 680 9.58 7.14 16.50
N ARG A 681 10.86 6.88 16.23
CA ARG A 681 11.56 7.24 14.97
C ARG A 681 12.67 6.26 14.62
N LEU A 682 13.28 6.46 13.45
CA LEU A 682 14.57 5.85 13.10
C LEU A 682 15.74 6.65 13.69
N TYR A 683 16.61 5.93 14.40
CA TYR A 683 17.85 6.46 14.97
C TYR A 683 19.07 5.67 14.49
N GLY A 684 20.23 6.32 14.50
CA GLY A 684 21.52 5.73 14.21
C GLY A 684 22.54 5.99 15.31
N SER A 685 23.43 5.03 15.53
CA SER A 685 24.55 5.13 16.46
C SER A 685 25.84 4.63 15.80
N ALA A 686 26.89 5.46 15.86
CA ALA A 686 28.25 5.09 15.42
C ALA A 686 29.15 4.59 16.56
N ASP A 687 28.63 4.58 17.80
CA ASP A 687 29.34 4.21 19.03
C ASP A 687 28.62 3.07 19.78
N LEU A 688 28.05 2.13 19.00
CA LEU A 688 27.49 0.88 19.51
C LEU A 688 26.37 1.04 20.55
N GLY A 689 25.57 2.09 20.39
CA GLY A 689 24.37 2.36 21.20
C GLY A 689 24.58 3.35 22.34
N ALA A 690 25.81 3.86 22.54
CA ALA A 690 26.12 4.84 23.59
C ALA A 690 25.46 6.21 23.33
N SER A 691 25.41 6.65 22.08
CA SER A 691 24.68 7.85 21.65
C SER A 691 23.86 7.60 20.37
N TRP A 692 22.81 8.41 20.19
CA TRP A 692 21.83 8.22 19.12
C TRP A 692 21.54 9.54 18.39
N THR A 693 21.50 9.45 17.07
CA THR A 693 21.18 10.54 16.14
C THR A 693 19.83 10.24 15.48
N ASP A 694 18.90 11.20 15.44
CA ASP A 694 17.68 11.08 14.63
C ASP A 694 18.06 11.13 13.15
N LEU A 695 17.77 10.05 12.41
CA LEU A 695 18.04 9.94 10.97
C LEU A 695 16.79 10.18 10.13
N GLN A 696 15.60 10.12 10.73
CA GLN A 696 14.34 10.26 10.02
C GLN A 696 14.05 11.71 9.66
N GLY A 697 14.31 12.63 10.60
CA GLY A 697 14.03 14.06 10.41
C GLY A 697 12.56 14.33 10.11
N THR A 698 12.26 14.75 8.87
CA THR A 698 10.90 15.05 8.40
C THR A 698 10.27 13.94 7.55
N GLN A 699 11.02 12.88 7.23
CA GLN A 699 10.54 11.78 6.40
C GLN A 699 9.48 10.95 7.14
N SER A 700 8.44 10.55 6.41
CA SER A 700 7.39 9.63 6.86
C SER A 700 7.77 8.20 6.46
N PHE A 701 7.63 7.28 7.42
CA PHE A 701 7.82 5.83 7.21
C PHE A 701 6.55 5.04 7.54
N GLY A 702 5.45 5.71 7.89
CA GLY A 702 4.23 5.06 8.37
C GLY A 702 4.43 4.44 9.76
N ALA A 703 3.74 3.33 10.01
CA ALA A 703 3.82 2.61 11.28
C ALA A 703 5.20 1.95 11.43
N ILE A 704 6.00 2.39 12.41
CA ILE A 704 7.41 1.94 12.50
C ILE A 704 7.54 0.49 12.96
N ASP A 705 6.49 -0.08 13.56
CA ASP A 705 6.44 -1.50 13.93
C ASP A 705 6.28 -2.42 12.71
N SER A 706 5.79 -1.87 11.60
CA SER A 706 5.60 -2.56 10.33
C SER A 706 6.78 -2.35 9.40
N ALA A 707 7.62 -1.35 9.65
CA ALA A 707 8.81 -1.06 8.85
C ALA A 707 9.87 -2.18 8.93
N LYS A 708 10.70 -2.24 7.89
CA LYS A 708 11.86 -3.15 7.77
C LYS A 708 13.13 -2.33 7.68
N LEU A 709 14.25 -2.88 8.12
CA LEU A 709 15.49 -2.14 8.28
C LEU A 709 16.68 -3.01 7.89
N ALA A 710 17.57 -2.48 7.06
CA ALA A 710 18.87 -3.08 6.78
C ALA A 710 19.94 -1.98 6.74
N GLY A 711 21.11 -2.24 7.33
CA GLY A 711 22.31 -1.45 7.08
C GLY A 711 23.08 -2.06 5.91
N SER A 712 23.70 -1.24 5.07
CA SER A 712 24.55 -1.78 4.00
C SER A 712 25.75 -2.52 4.59
N GLY A 713 25.98 -3.75 4.13
CA GLY A 713 27.19 -4.50 4.43
C GLY A 713 28.40 -4.06 3.62
N ASN A 714 28.20 -3.32 2.53
CA ASN A 714 29.24 -2.99 1.56
C ASN A 714 29.64 -1.51 1.61
N GLU A 715 28.65 -0.65 1.80
CA GLU A 715 28.75 0.80 1.66
C GLU A 715 28.71 1.46 3.03
N GLU A 716 29.66 2.36 3.24
CA GLU A 716 29.76 3.10 4.48
C GLU A 716 28.56 4.04 4.67
N ASN A 717 28.00 3.99 5.89
CA ASN A 717 26.94 4.87 6.36
C ASN A 717 25.64 4.84 5.54
N LEU A 718 25.37 3.76 4.79
CA LEU A 718 24.16 3.56 4.00
C LEU A 718 23.15 2.69 4.76
N VAL A 719 21.89 3.13 4.78
CA VAL A 719 20.78 2.46 5.47
C VAL A 719 19.55 2.39 4.57
N TYR A 720 18.78 1.32 4.72
CA TYR A 720 17.58 1.01 3.97
C TYR A 720 16.37 0.86 4.88
N VAL A 721 15.24 1.45 4.51
CA VAL A 721 13.96 1.34 5.22
C VAL A 721 12.89 0.79 4.30
N GLY A 722 12.39 -0.40 4.59
CA GLY A 722 11.21 -0.96 3.92
C GLY A 722 9.95 -0.47 4.60
N THR A 723 8.96 -0.04 3.82
CA THR A 723 7.69 0.50 4.32
C THR A 723 6.49 -0.32 3.83
N ASN A 724 5.33 -0.09 4.45
CA ASN A 724 4.07 -0.63 3.99
C ASN A 724 3.36 0.41 3.10
N GLY A 725 3.60 0.36 1.78
CA GLY A 725 2.93 1.23 0.81
C GLY A 725 3.80 2.34 0.20
N ARG A 726 5.06 2.51 0.61
CA ARG A 726 6.01 3.46 -0.02
C ARG A 726 7.28 2.79 -0.53
N GLY A 727 7.26 1.46 -0.71
CA GLY A 727 8.41 0.68 -1.14
C GLY A 727 9.59 0.75 -0.16
N ALA A 728 10.81 0.63 -0.69
CA ALA A 728 12.04 0.76 0.08
C ALA A 728 12.66 2.16 -0.11
N PHE A 729 13.07 2.78 0.99
CA PHE A 729 13.89 3.99 1.00
C PHE A 729 15.34 3.68 1.30
N TYR A 730 16.25 4.56 0.88
CA TYR A 730 17.65 4.55 1.27
C TYR A 730 18.15 5.96 1.55
N ALA A 731 19.15 6.06 2.43
CA ALA A 731 19.87 7.30 2.71
C ALA A 731 21.31 6.99 3.16
N SER A 732 22.22 7.94 2.95
CA SER A 732 23.58 7.86 3.48
C SER A 732 24.05 9.17 4.09
N GLY A 733 24.74 9.11 5.23
CA GLY A 733 25.33 10.29 5.86
C GLY A 733 26.11 9.97 7.13
N ALA A 734 27.01 10.86 7.54
CA ALA A 734 27.78 10.66 8.76
C ALA A 734 26.87 10.65 10.00
N ILE A 735 27.13 9.73 10.92
CA ILE A 735 26.45 9.62 12.21
C ILE A 735 27.41 10.13 13.29
N ALA A 736 26.93 11.03 14.16
CA ALA A 736 27.76 11.55 15.24
C ALA A 736 28.15 10.43 16.22
N SER A 737 29.38 10.51 16.76
CA SER A 737 29.83 9.66 17.86
C SER A 737 30.21 10.52 19.05
N SER A 738 29.93 10.05 20.26
CA SER A 738 30.25 10.77 21.51
C SER A 738 31.76 10.85 21.80
N GLY A 739 32.62 10.19 21.01
CA GLY A 739 34.06 10.04 21.24
C GLY A 739 35.00 10.70 20.23
N GLY A 740 34.51 11.47 19.25
CA GLY A 740 35.35 12.11 18.23
C GLY A 740 35.65 13.59 18.53
N GLY A 741 36.90 13.92 18.87
CA GLY A 741 37.36 15.29 19.08
C GLY A 741 37.02 16.22 17.91
N ALA A 742 36.75 17.49 18.24
CA ALA A 742 36.35 18.54 17.32
C ALA A 742 37.27 18.61 16.08
N THR A 743 36.79 18.09 14.95
CA THR A 743 37.27 18.51 13.64
C THR A 743 36.39 19.67 13.18
N THR A 744 37.02 20.85 13.18
CA THR A 744 36.45 22.09 12.66
C THR A 744 35.99 21.89 11.21
N VAL A 745 34.68 21.86 10.98
CA VAL A 745 34.12 22.05 9.64
C VAL A 745 34.28 23.53 9.30
N ALA A 746 35.10 23.83 8.29
CA ALA A 746 35.21 25.17 7.73
C ALA A 746 33.87 25.59 7.11
N PRO A 747 33.38 26.82 7.32
CA PRO A 747 32.09 27.24 6.78
C PRO A 747 32.22 27.50 5.28
N THR A 748 31.48 26.74 4.47
CA THR A 748 31.21 27.12 3.08
C THR A 748 30.19 28.26 3.10
N SER A 749 30.54 29.37 2.47
CA SER A 749 29.75 30.60 2.40
C SER A 749 28.40 30.38 1.71
N THR A 750 27.30 30.65 2.40
CA THR A 750 25.99 30.89 1.80
C THR A 750 25.55 32.33 2.09
N SER A 751 25.13 33.01 1.02
CA SER A 751 24.68 34.39 1.01
C SER A 751 23.39 34.58 1.80
N ARG A 752 23.39 35.65 2.58
CA ARG A 752 22.31 36.12 3.46
C ARG A 752 21.15 36.67 2.61
N VAL A 753 19.94 36.17 2.81
CA VAL A 753 18.70 36.88 2.47
C VAL A 753 17.91 37.06 3.75
N SER A 754 17.64 38.32 4.08
CA SER A 754 16.93 38.77 5.27
C SER A 754 15.44 38.40 5.22
N SER A 755 14.92 37.83 6.30
CA SER A 755 13.47 37.74 6.56
C SER A 755 13.13 38.45 7.87
N SER A 756 12.12 39.30 7.79
CA SER A 756 11.59 40.16 8.85
C SER A 756 10.70 39.37 9.81
N THR A 757 10.95 39.55 11.10
CA THR A 757 10.15 39.14 12.25
C THR A 757 8.71 39.67 12.22
N ALA A 758 7.74 38.78 12.48
CA ALA A 758 6.43 39.15 13.01
C ALA A 758 6.07 38.22 14.18
N ALA A 759 5.81 38.84 15.33
CA ALA A 759 5.50 38.20 16.60
C ALA A 759 4.11 37.56 16.57
N VAL A 760 3.98 36.36 17.16
CA VAL A 760 2.69 35.74 17.47
C VAL A 760 2.57 35.56 18.97
N THR A 761 1.53 36.18 19.50
CA THR A 761 1.14 36.28 20.90
C THR A 761 0.63 34.94 21.44
N SER A 762 1.09 34.58 22.62
CA SER A 762 0.64 33.42 23.40
C SER A 762 -0.74 33.65 24.02
N SER A 763 -1.60 32.64 23.96
CA SER A 763 -2.77 32.55 24.86
C SER A 763 -2.90 31.14 25.43
N THR A 764 -2.87 31.08 26.75
CA THR A 764 -3.01 29.90 27.61
C THR A 764 -4.49 29.56 27.81
N SER A 765 -4.87 28.29 27.66
CA SER A 765 -6.15 27.78 28.15
C SER A 765 -5.96 26.48 28.95
N SER A 766 -6.52 26.51 30.15
CA SER A 766 -6.42 25.55 31.25
C SER A 766 -7.08 24.19 30.97
N VAL A 767 -6.37 23.11 31.30
CA VAL A 767 -6.86 21.72 31.33
C VAL A 767 -7.70 21.48 32.58
N ARG A 768 -8.89 20.90 32.42
CA ARG A 768 -9.71 20.38 33.54
C ARG A 768 -9.69 18.85 33.48
N SER A 769 -9.23 18.23 34.57
CA SER A 769 -9.12 16.79 34.76
C SER A 769 -10.48 16.19 35.18
N SER A 770 -10.88 15.08 34.57
CA SER A 770 -11.98 14.24 35.07
C SER A 770 -11.57 12.77 35.05
N THR A 771 -11.60 12.18 36.24
CA THR A 771 -11.27 10.79 36.59
C THR A 771 -12.26 9.79 36.00
N LEU A 772 -11.75 8.72 35.38
CA LEU A 772 -12.49 7.55 34.89
C LEU A 772 -12.62 6.50 36.01
N THR A 773 -13.85 6.05 36.26
CA THR A 773 -14.15 4.86 37.09
C THR A 773 -14.36 3.64 36.20
N THR A 774 -13.57 2.60 36.47
CA THR A 774 -13.58 1.28 35.83
C THR A 774 -14.73 0.42 36.35
N SER A 775 -15.45 -0.29 35.48
CA SER A 775 -16.32 -1.41 35.87
C SER A 775 -16.12 -2.58 34.90
N THR A 776 -15.74 -3.73 35.46
CA THR A 776 -15.43 -4.99 34.79
C THR A 776 -16.65 -5.85 34.48
N THR A 777 -16.52 -6.53 33.34
CA THR A 777 -17.28 -7.60 32.66
C THR A 777 -17.98 -8.68 33.49
N VAL A 778 -19.09 -9.21 32.94
CA VAL A 778 -19.36 -10.67 32.82
C VAL A 778 -20.12 -10.94 31.50
N ARG A 779 -19.63 -11.87 30.67
CA ARG A 779 -20.29 -12.34 29.43
C ARG A 779 -20.58 -13.84 29.59
N THR A 780 -21.85 -14.23 29.48
CA THR A 780 -22.33 -15.61 29.50
C THR A 780 -22.34 -16.21 28.08
N SER A 781 -21.96 -17.47 27.96
CA SER A 781 -21.94 -18.25 26.73
C SER A 781 -23.25 -19.02 26.51
N THR A 782 -23.78 -19.01 25.28
CA THR A 782 -24.81 -19.95 24.82
C THR A 782 -24.45 -20.48 23.44
N SER A 783 -24.50 -21.80 23.32
CA SER A 783 -24.23 -22.63 22.14
C SER A 783 -25.37 -22.58 21.11
N SER A 784 -25.05 -22.62 19.81
CA SER A 784 -26.01 -22.77 18.70
C SER A 784 -25.60 -23.89 17.73
N ALA A 785 -26.60 -24.65 17.28
CA ALA A 785 -26.53 -25.84 16.41
C ALA A 785 -26.35 -25.49 14.90
N PRO A 786 -26.00 -26.47 14.01
CA PRO A 786 -25.57 -26.21 12.63
C PRO A 786 -26.73 -26.12 11.60
N ALA A 787 -26.49 -25.40 10.50
CA ALA A 787 -27.41 -25.16 9.37
C ALA A 787 -27.20 -26.15 8.19
N ALA A 788 -28.28 -26.39 7.43
CA ALA A 788 -28.42 -27.43 6.39
C ALA A 788 -27.88 -27.02 5.00
N THR A 789 -27.34 -28.02 4.27
CA THR A 789 -26.75 -27.97 2.92
C THR A 789 -27.80 -28.17 1.82
N ALA A 790 -27.72 -27.43 0.71
CA ALA A 790 -28.45 -27.73 -0.53
C ALA A 790 -27.47 -27.92 -1.71
N THR A 791 -27.65 -29.02 -2.43
CA THR A 791 -26.73 -29.66 -3.39
C THR A 791 -27.12 -29.38 -4.85
N ASN A 792 -26.53 -28.39 -5.50
CA ASN A 792 -26.53 -28.30 -6.98
C ASN A 792 -25.07 -28.33 -7.47
N LEU A 793 -24.83 -28.88 -8.67
CA LEU A 793 -23.52 -28.89 -9.32
C LEU A 793 -23.32 -27.58 -10.13
N ALA A 794 -22.10 -27.05 -10.19
CA ALA A 794 -21.76 -25.88 -10.99
C ALA A 794 -21.63 -26.26 -12.48
N PRO A 795 -22.25 -25.51 -13.42
CA PRO A 795 -22.10 -25.75 -14.85
C PRO A 795 -20.67 -25.43 -15.33
N GLN A 796 -20.33 -25.75 -16.59
CA GLN A 796 -19.08 -25.28 -17.20
C GLN A 796 -18.92 -23.77 -16.99
N TYR A 797 -17.75 -23.33 -16.56
CA TYR A 797 -17.42 -21.94 -16.21
C TYR A 797 -18.15 -21.37 -14.99
N GLY A 798 -18.97 -22.15 -14.28
CA GLY A 798 -19.56 -21.76 -13.00
C GLY A 798 -18.52 -21.75 -11.88
N GLN A 799 -18.70 -20.85 -10.90
CA GLN A 799 -17.90 -20.86 -9.68
C GLN A 799 -18.18 -22.14 -8.88
N CYS A 800 -17.12 -22.81 -8.48
CA CYS A 800 -17.16 -24.09 -7.76
C CYS A 800 -16.36 -24.07 -6.45
N GLY A 801 -15.86 -22.89 -6.04
CA GLY A 801 -15.06 -22.75 -4.84
C GLY A 801 -14.55 -21.32 -4.63
N GLY A 802 -13.85 -21.11 -3.52
CA GLY A 802 -13.38 -19.81 -3.06
C GLY A 802 -13.73 -19.56 -1.60
N GLN A 803 -12.87 -18.85 -0.86
CA GLN A 803 -13.13 -18.47 0.52
C GLN A 803 -14.41 -17.62 0.60
N GLY A 804 -15.38 -18.06 1.40
CA GLY A 804 -16.70 -17.41 1.53
C GLY A 804 -17.75 -17.89 0.52
N TRP A 805 -17.41 -18.77 -0.44
CA TRP A 805 -18.37 -19.36 -1.37
C TRP A 805 -19.30 -20.36 -0.67
N THR A 806 -20.62 -20.13 -0.76
CA THR A 806 -21.65 -21.01 -0.20
C THR A 806 -22.43 -21.79 -1.27
N GLY A 807 -22.02 -21.70 -2.54
CA GLY A 807 -22.66 -22.36 -3.66
C GLY A 807 -22.10 -23.77 -3.96
N PRO A 808 -22.39 -24.32 -5.15
CA PRO A 808 -21.87 -25.61 -5.61
C PRO A 808 -20.37 -25.77 -5.43
N THR A 809 -19.91 -26.91 -4.91
CA THR A 809 -18.48 -27.24 -4.77
C THR A 809 -17.99 -28.33 -5.73
N GLN A 810 -18.89 -28.82 -6.58
CA GLN A 810 -18.63 -29.84 -7.59
C GLN A 810 -19.16 -29.37 -8.94
N CYS A 811 -18.43 -29.71 -9.99
CA CYS A 811 -18.76 -29.36 -11.36
C CYS A 811 -19.64 -30.41 -12.04
N VAL A 812 -20.46 -29.98 -12.99
CA VAL A 812 -21.12 -30.88 -13.93
C VAL A 812 -20.06 -31.61 -14.75
N SER A 813 -20.18 -32.93 -14.91
CA SER A 813 -19.26 -33.71 -15.76
C SER A 813 -19.32 -33.19 -17.22
N PRO A 814 -18.18 -33.05 -17.92
CA PRO A 814 -16.83 -33.56 -17.61
C PRO A 814 -15.88 -32.57 -16.90
N TYR A 815 -16.39 -31.43 -16.40
CA TYR A 815 -15.55 -30.33 -15.92
C TYR A 815 -14.98 -30.57 -14.52
N THR A 816 -13.84 -29.96 -14.22
CA THR A 816 -13.18 -30.06 -12.91
C THR A 816 -13.07 -28.69 -12.25
N CYS A 817 -13.28 -28.65 -10.93
CA CYS A 817 -13.17 -27.41 -10.18
C CYS A 817 -11.70 -27.00 -10.05
N THR A 818 -11.30 -25.98 -10.79
CA THR A 818 -9.93 -25.48 -10.85
C THR A 818 -9.81 -24.21 -10.01
N VAL A 819 -8.90 -24.20 -9.04
CA VAL A 819 -8.67 -23.04 -8.17
C VAL A 819 -7.94 -21.95 -8.96
N THR A 820 -8.50 -20.74 -8.99
CA THR A 820 -7.86 -19.58 -9.63
C THR A 820 -7.12 -18.74 -8.60
N ASN A 821 -7.77 -18.44 -7.47
CA ASN A 821 -7.16 -17.75 -6.33
C ASN A 821 -7.89 -18.14 -5.03
N GLN A 822 -7.47 -17.60 -3.89
CA GLN A 822 -8.06 -17.98 -2.59
C GLN A 822 -9.58 -17.70 -2.49
N TRP A 823 -10.11 -16.78 -3.28
CA TRP A 823 -11.52 -16.35 -3.27
C TRP A 823 -12.35 -16.96 -4.40
N TYR A 824 -11.74 -17.64 -5.37
CA TYR A 824 -12.43 -18.09 -6.58
C TYR A 824 -11.84 -19.39 -7.17
N SER A 825 -12.71 -20.37 -7.41
CA SER A 825 -12.46 -21.57 -8.21
C SER A 825 -13.55 -21.74 -9.25
N GLN A 826 -13.22 -22.25 -10.43
CA GLN A 826 -14.14 -22.36 -11.57
C GLN A 826 -14.14 -23.76 -12.19
N CYS A 827 -15.29 -24.20 -12.70
CA CYS A 827 -15.40 -25.42 -13.50
C CYS A 827 -14.80 -25.23 -14.89
N LEU A 828 -13.72 -25.96 -15.20
CA LEU A 828 -13.03 -25.96 -16.50
C LEU A 828 -13.04 -27.33 -17.16
#